data_AF-A0A674BIE0-F1
#
_entry.id   AF-A0A674BIE0-F1
#
_cell.length_a   1.000
_cell.length_b   1.000
_cell.length_c   1.000
_cell.angle_alpha   90.00
_cell.angle_beta   90.00
_cell.angle_gamma   90.00
#
_symmetry.space_group_name_H-M   'P 1'
#
loop_
_entity.id
_entity.type
_entity.pdbx_description
1 polymer ?
#
loop_
_entity_poly.entity_id
_entity_poly.type
_entity_poly.pdbx_seq_one_letter_code
_entity_poly.pdbx_strand_id
1 'polypeptide(L)'
;MLRVCLKGANSAARKCLCGNSVPLHPLQQCRSYTSGGSGSSAGKIVAASVLTVGGGVGGTILYANWDPKFRANVEKSIPYSDQVFGLALGPAAPPVINKRKVEPVQISSMSEVWKDSKQPKAKEVEKKAEQPDAEGPPAPAPQETLEGEASVFVAMILSAEQNVLSVFCILLAAAKCTECEHEPAVKERPEGEVAARLAEQDKAEQDLLTSLSSNLEDALGSTAKVTLQAIGAQEAALQAIAQHTRQLREAMEAEAPPDKKSTQWRVLEDALSERSRSVDEAGAAVLKAKAELDKLRGVIDGAKHLKIAAARPSILAAEENLHSMVVDLDSVVTRVQTAQSEAKIVSQYSELVNEAKAQFQKELNSITPEIQANWKGLTGKLTQDDLNSLIAHAHRRIDQLNRELAEQRVREQIHIDSALEQQKLEDKKALEVAVSTALEHNREQMRLEQEKKVEETREVMEAEMRTQLRRQAAAHTDHLRDVLKVQEQELRAEAEEIMNSSLMEKETEYRRLTQDQLDSFTLDMNAAYARLKGMEEAIDSHVIAEEEARKAHQLWLSVEALNYTLKTAALNDPTEPLEGAVQAIKESCAEDEFAQALATALPSESLSRGVYSEASLRARFYAIRQLARRVALIDETRNSLYQYFLSYLQATLLFEKAQEAPPAKLSAEDLDTFKLLSYAAYSLEHGDLELAAKLVNQLKGESRRVAQDWLKEARLTLETKQVVSLLSAYANAVGLGTTMVP
;
A
#
# COMPACT_ATOMS: atom_id res chain seq x y z
N MET A 1 62.13 4.44 -5.84
CA MET A 1 61.83 3.23 -5.05
C MET A 1 60.67 2.51 -5.73
N LEU A 2 61.01 1.43 -6.45
CA LEU A 2 60.23 0.21 -6.81
C LEU A 2 58.69 0.27 -6.79
N ARG A 3 57.91 -0.24 -7.75
CA ARG A 3 58.07 -0.85 -9.08
C ARG A 3 56.62 -1.10 -9.60
N VAL A 4 56.33 -0.69 -10.84
CA VAL A 4 55.68 -1.45 -11.94
C VAL A 4 54.34 -2.16 -11.63
N CYS A 5 53.19 -1.68 -12.12
CA CYS A 5 52.59 -1.79 -13.49
C CYS A 5 52.10 -3.18 -13.93
N LEU A 6 50.85 -3.17 -14.48
CA LEU A 6 50.32 -3.90 -15.66
C LEU A 6 49.15 -4.91 -15.46
N LYS A 7 48.00 -4.49 -16.04
CA LYS A 7 47.16 -5.14 -17.07
C LYS A 7 46.73 -6.61 -16.93
N GLY A 8 45.45 -6.82 -17.27
CA GLY A 8 45.10 -7.74 -18.36
C GLY A 8 43.93 -8.69 -18.10
N ALA A 9 42.90 -8.57 -18.95
CA ALA A 9 41.73 -9.44 -19.04
C ALA A 9 42.06 -10.91 -19.35
N ASN A 10 41.15 -11.84 -19.00
CA ASN A 10 40.56 -12.80 -19.94
C ASN A 10 39.51 -13.72 -19.28
N SER A 11 38.44 -13.91 -20.04
CA SER A 11 37.40 -14.94 -19.96
C SER A 11 37.92 -16.37 -20.22
N ALA A 12 37.31 -17.39 -19.61
CA ALA A 12 36.68 -18.55 -20.28
C ALA A 12 36.48 -19.77 -19.35
N ALA A 13 35.22 -20.20 -19.27
CA ALA A 13 34.67 -21.56 -19.23
C ALA A 13 35.52 -22.77 -18.77
N ARG A 14 34.89 -23.62 -17.93
CA ARG A 14 34.94 -25.09 -18.10
C ARG A 14 33.74 -25.81 -17.46
N LYS A 15 33.06 -26.60 -18.29
CA LYS A 15 32.07 -27.65 -17.98
C LYS A 15 32.76 -28.93 -17.51
N CYS A 16 32.06 -29.78 -16.75
CA CYS A 16 32.01 -31.26 -16.77
C CYS A 16 31.01 -31.68 -15.67
N LEU A 17 29.81 -32.23 -15.90
CA LEU A 17 29.32 -33.47 -16.54
C LEU A 17 29.66 -34.79 -15.82
N CYS A 18 28.65 -35.68 -15.90
CA CYS A 18 28.53 -37.09 -15.47
C CYS A 18 28.01 -37.29 -14.03
N GLY A 19 26.95 -38.05 -13.76
CA GLY A 19 26.11 -38.91 -14.61
C GLY A 19 25.37 -39.91 -13.70
N ASN A 20 24.14 -40.27 -14.06
CA ASN A 20 23.66 -41.65 -14.12
C ASN A 20 22.15 -41.68 -14.39
N SER A 21 21.79 -42.63 -15.22
CA SER A 21 20.51 -42.83 -15.86
C SER A 21 19.94 -44.20 -15.50
N VAL A 22 18.65 -44.35 -15.83
CA VAL A 22 17.92 -45.59 -16.19
C VAL A 22 16.90 -46.14 -15.16
N PRO A 23 15.72 -46.63 -15.62
CA PRO A 23 14.39 -46.31 -15.08
C PRO A 23 13.53 -47.57 -14.78
N LEU A 24 12.20 -47.44 -14.61
CA LEU A 24 11.12 -48.32 -15.16
C LEU A 24 9.68 -47.94 -14.68
N HIS A 25 8.85 -47.44 -15.62
CA HIS A 25 7.48 -47.82 -16.05
C HIS A 25 6.28 -48.16 -15.07
N PRO A 26 5.00 -48.15 -15.56
CA PRO A 26 3.81 -47.53 -14.93
C PRO A 26 2.60 -48.51 -14.86
N LEU A 27 1.40 -48.07 -14.42
CA LEU A 27 0.05 -48.66 -14.65
C LEU A 27 -0.96 -47.74 -13.91
N GLN A 28 -2.24 -47.51 -14.25
CA GLN A 28 -3.15 -47.86 -15.35
C GLN A 28 -4.47 -47.11 -15.12
N GLN A 29 -5.23 -46.87 -16.20
CA GLN A 29 -6.57 -46.27 -16.24
C GLN A 29 -7.67 -47.12 -15.60
N CYS A 30 -8.76 -46.48 -15.18
CA CYS A 30 -10.10 -47.07 -15.20
C CYS A 30 -11.10 -46.17 -15.94
N ARG A 31 -11.93 -46.83 -16.74
CA ARG A 31 -12.98 -46.32 -17.64
C ARG A 31 -14.28 -47.00 -17.19
N SER A 32 -15.41 -46.29 -17.18
CA SER A 32 -16.74 -46.90 -17.17
C SER A 32 -17.71 -46.11 -18.05
N TYR A 33 -18.59 -46.84 -18.71
CA TYR A 33 -19.64 -46.44 -19.65
C TYR A 33 -21.00 -46.85 -19.07
N THR A 34 -22.06 -46.06 -19.31
CA THR A 34 -23.45 -46.40 -19.73
C THR A 34 -24.24 -45.08 -19.83
N SER A 35 -24.73 -44.64 -21.01
CA SER A 35 -25.95 -44.95 -21.77
C SER A 35 -27.29 -44.40 -21.22
N GLY A 36 -27.87 -43.43 -21.95
CA GLY A 36 -29.29 -43.42 -22.36
C GLY A 36 -30.32 -42.71 -21.46
N GLY A 37 -30.99 -41.68 -22.00
CA GLY A 37 -32.27 -41.18 -21.44
C GLY A 37 -32.66 -39.79 -21.92
N SER A 38 -33.50 -39.73 -22.96
CA SER A 38 -34.20 -38.53 -23.47
C SER A 38 -35.39 -38.15 -22.56
N GLY A 39 -35.69 -36.85 -22.39
CA GLY A 39 -36.93 -36.41 -21.75
C GLY A 39 -36.97 -34.94 -21.31
N SER A 40 -37.62 -34.11 -22.12
CA SER A 40 -37.91 -32.68 -21.95
C SER A 40 -38.66 -32.32 -20.65
N SER A 41 -38.25 -31.27 -19.94
CA SER A 41 -39.01 -30.00 -19.80
C SER A 41 -38.64 -29.18 -18.55
N ALA A 42 -38.33 -27.91 -18.81
CA ALA A 42 -38.52 -26.70 -17.99
C ALA A 42 -38.33 -26.75 -16.46
N GLY A 43 -37.28 -26.08 -15.97
CA GLY A 43 -37.30 -25.52 -14.61
C GLY A 43 -35.94 -25.19 -14.00
N LYS A 44 -35.58 -23.91 -14.02
CA LYS A 44 -34.74 -23.19 -13.03
C LYS A 44 -33.23 -23.50 -12.95
N ILE A 45 -32.47 -22.55 -13.51
CA ILE A 45 -31.34 -21.81 -12.90
C ILE A 45 -30.34 -22.63 -12.07
N VAL A 46 -29.19 -22.93 -12.68
CA VAL A 46 -27.90 -23.22 -12.02
C VAL A 46 -26.85 -22.51 -12.90
N ALA A 47 -26.20 -21.46 -12.39
CA ALA A 47 -24.83 -21.55 -11.91
C ALA A 47 -23.88 -22.31 -12.87
N ALA A 48 -23.02 -21.59 -13.56
CA ALA A 48 -21.57 -21.80 -13.57
C ALA A 48 -20.93 -21.15 -14.81
N SER A 49 -19.89 -20.35 -14.52
CA SER A 49 -18.66 -20.20 -15.30
C SER A 49 -18.74 -19.69 -16.74
N VAL A 50 -18.43 -18.39 -16.90
CA VAL A 50 -17.41 -17.95 -17.88
C VAL A 50 -16.42 -17.05 -17.14
N LEU A 51 -15.37 -17.68 -16.62
CA LEU A 51 -14.07 -17.04 -16.42
C LEU A 51 -13.46 -16.84 -17.81
N THR A 52 -13.51 -15.60 -18.34
CA THR A 52 -12.57 -14.98 -19.29
C THR A 52 -13.24 -13.76 -19.95
N VAL A 53 -13.13 -12.57 -19.34
CA VAL A 53 -12.80 -11.25 -19.92
C VAL A 53 -12.58 -10.30 -18.72
N GLY A 54 -11.47 -10.49 -18.00
CA GLY A 54 -11.04 -9.59 -16.92
C GLY A 54 -10.22 -8.44 -17.51
N GLY A 55 -10.81 -7.25 -17.62
CA GLY A 55 -10.06 -6.04 -18.02
C GLY A 55 -10.91 -4.80 -18.28
N GLY A 56 -12.17 -4.93 -18.73
CA GLY A 56 -12.98 -3.77 -19.13
C GLY A 56 -14.05 -3.28 -18.15
N VAL A 57 -14.41 -4.10 -17.15
CA VAL A 57 -15.63 -3.85 -16.33
C VAL A 57 -15.36 -2.89 -15.14
N GLY A 58 -14.13 -2.82 -14.64
CA GLY A 58 -13.80 -1.93 -13.52
C GLY A 58 -13.89 -0.44 -13.90
N GLY A 59 -13.43 -0.08 -15.10
CA GLY A 59 -13.46 1.30 -15.58
C GLY A 59 -14.88 1.82 -15.80
N THR A 60 -15.79 0.97 -16.29
CA THR A 60 -17.19 1.37 -16.53
C THR A 60 -17.97 1.56 -15.23
N ILE A 61 -17.70 0.77 -14.19
CA ILE A 61 -18.31 0.96 -12.86
C ILE A 61 -17.81 2.25 -12.19
N LEU A 62 -16.50 2.53 -12.27
CA LEU A 62 -15.94 3.77 -11.72
C LEU A 62 -16.45 5.01 -12.44
N TYR A 63 -16.50 4.97 -13.79
CA TYR A 63 -17.00 6.08 -14.58
C TYR A 63 -18.53 6.28 -14.42
N ALA A 64 -19.30 5.20 -14.23
CA ALA A 64 -20.73 5.27 -13.92
C ALA A 64 -21.04 5.82 -12.52
N ASN A 65 -20.10 5.72 -11.57
CA ASN A 65 -20.22 6.40 -10.29
C ASN A 65 -19.98 7.93 -10.43
N TRP A 66 -19.14 8.32 -11.38
CA TRP A 66 -18.76 9.72 -11.59
C TRP A 66 -19.80 10.50 -12.44
N ASP A 67 -20.36 9.89 -13.48
CA ASP A 67 -21.35 10.54 -14.35
C ASP A 67 -22.72 9.80 -14.34
N PRO A 68 -23.76 10.39 -13.73
CA PRO A 68 -25.08 9.77 -13.66
C PRO A 68 -25.77 9.66 -15.03
N LYS A 69 -25.40 10.49 -16.02
CA LYS A 69 -25.94 10.40 -17.38
C LYS A 69 -25.34 9.21 -18.13
N PHE A 70 -24.06 8.94 -17.91
CA PHE A 70 -23.40 7.76 -18.44
C PHE A 70 -24.02 6.49 -17.83
N ARG A 71 -24.20 6.44 -16.50
CA ARG A 71 -24.88 5.32 -15.83
C ARG A 71 -26.25 5.05 -16.44
N ALA A 72 -27.08 6.08 -16.62
CA ALA A 72 -28.41 5.94 -17.22
C ALA A 72 -28.41 5.49 -18.70
N ASN A 73 -27.36 5.84 -19.46
CA ASN A 73 -27.20 5.39 -20.84
C ASN A 73 -26.73 3.93 -20.92
N VAL A 74 -25.88 3.49 -19.99
CA VAL A 74 -25.42 2.09 -19.90
C VAL A 74 -26.55 1.18 -19.42
N GLU A 75 -27.29 1.60 -18.38
CA GLU A 75 -28.50 0.93 -17.89
C GLU A 75 -29.54 0.71 -19.02
N LYS A 76 -29.72 1.70 -19.90
CA LYS A 76 -30.62 1.58 -21.06
C LYS A 76 -30.11 0.74 -22.23
N SER A 77 -28.80 0.60 -22.38
CA SER A 77 -28.21 -0.02 -23.58
C SER A 77 -27.73 -1.46 -23.34
N ILE A 78 -27.45 -1.83 -22.09
CA ILE A 78 -26.95 -3.16 -21.74
C ILE A 78 -27.94 -3.86 -20.81
N PRO A 79 -28.59 -4.95 -21.26
CA PRO A 79 -29.52 -5.69 -20.42
C PRO A 79 -28.79 -6.25 -19.19
N TYR A 80 -29.46 -6.21 -18.03
CA TYR A 80 -28.96 -6.60 -16.70
C TYR A 80 -27.88 -5.69 -16.06
N SER A 81 -27.45 -4.62 -16.73
CA SER A 81 -26.47 -3.69 -16.14
C SER A 81 -27.00 -2.94 -14.90
N ASP A 82 -28.31 -2.69 -14.84
CA ASP A 82 -29.00 -2.10 -13.69
C ASP A 82 -28.81 -2.93 -12.40
N GLN A 83 -28.77 -4.27 -12.52
CA GLN A 83 -28.57 -5.16 -11.37
C GLN A 83 -27.12 -5.13 -10.90
N VAL A 84 -26.17 -5.03 -11.83
CA VAL A 84 -24.73 -4.95 -11.53
C VAL A 84 -24.39 -3.61 -10.88
N PHE A 85 -24.88 -2.49 -11.42
CA PHE A 85 -24.71 -1.17 -10.82
C PHE A 85 -25.51 -1.01 -9.52
N GLY A 86 -26.69 -1.63 -9.41
CA GLY A 86 -27.46 -1.65 -8.17
C GLY A 86 -26.74 -2.37 -7.03
N LEU A 87 -26.07 -3.49 -7.32
CA LEU A 87 -25.27 -4.24 -6.34
C LEU A 87 -23.95 -3.52 -5.98
N ALA A 88 -23.31 -2.86 -6.94
CA ALA A 88 -21.99 -2.24 -6.74
C ALA A 88 -22.04 -0.78 -6.23
N LEU A 89 -23.03 0.01 -6.66
CA LEU A 89 -23.11 1.46 -6.44
C LEU A 89 -24.38 1.90 -5.68
N GLY A 90 -25.29 0.97 -5.34
CA GLY A 90 -26.58 1.28 -4.72
C GLY A 90 -27.63 1.88 -5.69
N PRO A 91 -28.88 2.09 -5.22
CA PRO A 91 -29.97 2.60 -6.06
C PRO A 91 -29.72 4.04 -6.55
N ALA A 92 -30.03 4.30 -7.82
CA ALA A 92 -29.84 5.62 -8.44
C ALA A 92 -30.69 6.71 -7.76
N ALA A 93 -30.08 7.85 -7.42
CA ALA A 93 -30.78 8.99 -6.85
C ALA A 93 -31.79 9.60 -7.85
N PRO A 94 -33.00 10.01 -7.42
CA PRO A 94 -34.02 10.54 -8.32
C PRO A 94 -33.60 11.89 -8.92
N PRO A 95 -33.98 12.19 -10.17
CA PRO A 95 -33.59 13.44 -10.83
C PRO A 95 -34.24 14.65 -10.16
N VAL A 96 -33.43 15.62 -9.75
CA VAL A 96 -33.89 16.94 -9.30
C VAL A 96 -34.48 17.68 -10.49
N ILE A 97 -35.80 17.77 -10.52
CA ILE A 97 -36.57 18.59 -11.46
C ILE A 97 -36.65 20.01 -10.88
N ASN A 98 -35.72 20.89 -11.25
CA ASN A 98 -35.94 22.32 -11.10
C ASN A 98 -36.73 22.84 -12.31
N LYS A 99 -38.05 22.64 -12.25
CA LYS A 99 -39.02 23.43 -13.03
C LYS A 99 -39.30 24.71 -12.25
N ARG A 100 -38.81 25.85 -12.74
CA ARG A 100 -39.56 27.11 -12.64
C ARG A 100 -39.85 27.59 -14.04
N LYS A 101 -41.15 27.67 -14.32
CA LYS A 101 -41.77 28.17 -15.54
C LYS A 101 -42.42 29.51 -15.20
N VAL A 102 -42.47 30.37 -16.23
CA VAL A 102 -43.44 31.43 -16.57
C VAL A 102 -42.69 32.76 -16.78
N GLU A 103 -42.33 33.21 -18.00
CA GLU A 103 -43.06 33.63 -19.23
C GLU A 103 -43.08 35.19 -19.39
N PRO A 104 -43.34 35.77 -20.57
CA PRO A 104 -42.33 36.32 -21.49
C PRO A 104 -42.59 37.80 -21.87
N VAL A 105 -41.85 38.34 -22.86
CA VAL A 105 -42.22 39.33 -23.92
C VAL A 105 -40.91 40.00 -24.41
N GLN A 106 -40.33 39.52 -25.52
CA GLN A 106 -40.44 39.97 -26.93
C GLN A 106 -39.39 41.04 -27.34
N ILE A 107 -38.47 40.66 -28.24
CA ILE A 107 -38.29 41.16 -29.64
C ILE A 107 -37.66 42.58 -29.65
N SER A 108 -36.57 42.93 -30.34
CA SER A 108 -35.96 42.57 -31.63
C SER A 108 -34.58 43.26 -31.67
N SER A 109 -33.53 42.62 -32.18
CA SER A 109 -32.97 42.86 -33.52
C SER A 109 -32.61 44.34 -33.84
N MET A 110 -31.32 44.67 -33.94
CA MET A 110 -30.61 44.76 -35.22
C MET A 110 -29.23 45.41 -35.06
N SER A 111 -28.31 44.82 -35.81
CA SER A 111 -27.03 45.33 -36.29
C SER A 111 -27.18 46.59 -37.17
N GLU A 112 -26.08 47.34 -37.23
CA GLU A 112 -25.70 48.35 -38.23
C GLU A 112 -26.52 49.65 -38.31
N VAL A 113 -25.82 50.79 -38.18
CA VAL A 113 -25.88 51.94 -39.11
C VAL A 113 -24.78 52.93 -38.69
N TRP A 114 -23.84 53.19 -39.61
CA TRP A 114 -23.00 54.39 -39.62
C TRP A 114 -23.85 55.63 -39.94
N LYS A 115 -23.77 56.70 -39.14
CA LYS A 115 -23.55 58.08 -39.62
C LYS A 115 -23.53 59.12 -38.50
N ASP A 116 -22.42 59.86 -38.50
CA ASP A 116 -22.30 61.32 -38.41
C ASP A 116 -22.86 62.14 -37.22
N SER A 117 -21.92 62.91 -36.69
CA SER A 117 -22.03 64.34 -36.31
C SER A 117 -22.52 64.70 -34.89
N LYS A 118 -21.57 65.03 -34.01
CA LYS A 118 -21.24 66.43 -33.62
C LYS A 118 -20.35 66.44 -32.37
N GLN A 119 -19.28 67.25 -32.44
CA GLN A 119 -18.46 67.67 -31.29
C GLN A 119 -19.32 68.30 -30.17
N PRO A 120 -18.76 68.39 -28.96
CA PRO A 120 -18.41 69.73 -28.52
C PRO A 120 -17.00 69.87 -27.93
N LYS A 121 -16.49 71.08 -28.10
CA LYS A 121 -15.23 71.63 -27.64
C LYS A 121 -15.15 71.76 -26.11
N ALA A 122 -13.90 71.76 -25.67
CA ALA A 122 -13.37 72.14 -24.38
C ALA A 122 -13.98 73.41 -23.73
N LYS A 123 -13.97 73.40 -22.39
CA LYS A 123 -13.61 74.57 -21.57
C LYS A 123 -12.75 74.10 -20.39
N GLU A 124 -11.50 74.56 -20.40
CA GLU A 124 -10.70 74.80 -19.19
C GLU A 124 -11.38 75.86 -18.31
N VAL A 125 -11.07 75.87 -17.01
CA VAL A 125 -10.34 76.98 -16.33
C VAL A 125 -10.19 76.69 -14.82
N GLU A 126 -8.91 76.66 -14.40
CA GLU A 126 -8.27 77.13 -13.15
C GLU A 126 -8.69 76.56 -11.77
N LYS A 127 -7.78 75.84 -11.09
CA LYS A 127 -6.67 76.28 -10.19
C LYS A 127 -7.13 76.91 -8.87
N LYS A 128 -6.82 76.24 -7.74
CA LYS A 128 -5.99 76.82 -6.65
C LYS A 128 -5.48 75.73 -5.69
N ALA A 129 -4.20 75.85 -5.32
CA ALA A 129 -3.48 75.02 -4.36
C ALA A 129 -3.61 75.56 -2.93
N GLU A 130 -3.49 74.69 -1.91
CA GLU A 130 -2.73 74.91 -0.65
C GLU A 130 -2.81 73.66 0.28
N GLN A 131 -1.64 73.13 0.66
CA GLN A 131 -1.32 72.48 1.96
C GLN A 131 -0.73 73.57 2.89
N PRO A 132 -0.50 73.41 4.23
CA PRO A 132 -0.38 72.21 5.08
C PRO A 132 -1.24 72.30 6.39
N ASP A 133 -1.37 71.33 7.29
CA ASP A 133 -0.43 70.94 8.36
C ASP A 133 -0.99 69.78 9.22
N ALA A 134 -0.11 69.18 10.02
CA ALA A 134 -0.22 67.94 10.79
C ALA A 134 -1.10 67.94 12.05
N GLU A 135 -1.66 66.78 12.40
CA GLU A 135 -1.66 66.10 13.73
C GLU A 135 -2.70 64.95 13.75
N GLY A 136 -2.35 63.78 14.29
CA GLY A 136 -3.30 62.72 14.68
C GLY A 136 -3.33 62.54 16.20
N PRO A 137 -3.89 61.46 16.79
CA PRO A 137 -5.01 60.57 16.39
C PRO A 137 -6.14 60.58 17.46
N PRO A 138 -7.20 59.76 17.35
CA PRO A 138 -7.21 58.51 18.15
C PRO A 138 -7.90 57.29 17.49
N ALA A 139 -7.63 56.13 18.08
CA ALA A 139 -8.08 54.78 17.71
C ALA A 139 -9.61 54.55 17.78
N PRO A 140 -10.11 53.46 17.16
CA PRO A 140 -10.53 52.32 17.98
C PRO A 140 -10.19 50.92 17.39
N ALA A 141 -10.15 49.92 18.27
CA ALA A 141 -10.11 48.48 17.95
C ALA A 141 -11.53 47.94 17.64
N PRO A 142 -11.72 46.63 17.43
CA PRO A 142 -11.41 45.84 16.24
C PRO A 142 -12.70 45.30 15.56
N GLN A 143 -12.76 45.29 14.22
CA GLN A 143 -13.87 44.68 13.47
C GLN A 143 -13.40 43.46 12.66
N GLU A 144 -14.02 42.34 12.98
CA GLU A 144 -14.60 41.31 12.10
C GLU A 144 -13.97 41.10 10.71
N THR A 145 -13.45 39.89 10.56
CA THR A 145 -13.17 39.16 9.31
C THR A 145 -14.34 39.22 8.32
N LEU A 146 -14.09 39.79 7.15
CA LEU A 146 -14.88 39.62 5.94
C LEU A 146 -13.99 39.08 4.82
N GLU A 147 -13.85 37.75 4.79
CA GLU A 147 -13.52 37.02 3.58
C GLU A 147 -14.74 37.06 2.67
N GLY A 148 -14.74 37.95 1.68
CA GLY A 148 -15.96 38.18 0.90
C GLY A 148 -15.81 38.83 -0.46
N GLU A 149 -14.60 39.07 -1.00
CA GLU A 149 -14.47 39.72 -2.31
C GLU A 149 -13.35 39.16 -3.20
N ALA A 150 -12.92 37.91 -2.97
CA ALA A 150 -11.99 37.21 -3.87
C ALA A 150 -12.68 36.26 -4.87
N SER A 151 -13.98 35.98 -4.71
CA SER A 151 -14.68 34.96 -5.51
C SER A 151 -15.34 35.50 -6.79
N VAL A 152 -15.55 36.81 -6.91
CA VAL A 152 -16.28 37.39 -8.07
C VAL A 152 -15.34 37.69 -9.24
N PHE A 153 -14.06 38.00 -9.00
CA PHE A 153 -13.12 38.30 -10.07
C PHE A 153 -12.57 37.05 -10.79
N VAL A 154 -12.56 35.90 -10.10
CA VAL A 154 -12.17 34.60 -10.70
C VAL A 154 -13.29 34.00 -11.55
N ALA A 155 -14.55 34.36 -11.28
CA ALA A 155 -15.70 33.88 -12.06
C ALA A 155 -15.88 34.59 -13.41
N MET A 156 -15.30 35.78 -13.61
CA MET A 156 -15.46 36.56 -14.85
C MET A 156 -14.40 36.23 -15.92
N ILE A 157 -13.31 35.53 -15.56
CA ILE A 157 -12.23 35.17 -16.50
C ILE A 157 -12.45 33.79 -17.14
N LEU A 158 -13.33 32.93 -16.61
CA LEU A 158 -13.55 31.57 -17.12
C LEU A 158 -14.71 31.43 -18.14
N SER A 159 -15.29 32.53 -18.64
CA SER A 159 -16.41 32.49 -19.61
C SER A 159 -16.05 32.89 -21.04
N ALA A 160 -14.77 33.06 -21.40
CA ALA A 160 -14.37 33.64 -22.69
C ALA A 160 -13.48 32.75 -23.59
N GLU A 161 -13.55 31.42 -23.49
CA GLU A 161 -12.88 30.51 -24.45
C GLU A 161 -13.79 29.35 -24.91
N GLN A 162 -14.95 29.69 -25.47
CA GLN A 162 -15.67 28.84 -26.42
C GLN A 162 -15.78 29.58 -27.75
N ASN A 163 -14.70 29.62 -28.53
CA ASN A 163 -14.76 29.85 -29.99
C ASN A 163 -13.41 29.75 -30.72
N VAL A 164 -12.64 28.66 -30.57
CA VAL A 164 -11.67 28.26 -31.61
C VAL A 164 -11.54 26.73 -31.64
N LEU A 165 -12.52 26.04 -32.21
CA LEU A 165 -12.30 24.71 -32.77
C LEU A 165 -13.12 24.56 -34.06
N SER A 166 -12.80 25.38 -35.06
CA SER A 166 -13.37 25.31 -36.41
C SER A 166 -12.26 25.40 -37.46
N VAL A 167 -11.31 24.45 -37.45
CA VAL A 167 -10.35 24.25 -38.59
C VAL A 167 -9.99 22.77 -38.83
N PHE A 168 -10.73 21.76 -38.33
CA PHE A 168 -10.48 20.38 -38.80
C PHE A 168 -11.77 19.58 -38.95
N CYS A 169 -12.62 20.03 -39.87
CA CYS A 169 -13.85 19.33 -40.24
C CYS A 169 -14.04 19.23 -41.77
N ILE A 170 -12.96 19.13 -42.55
CA ILE A 170 -13.05 18.75 -43.96
C ILE A 170 -11.97 17.71 -44.28
N LEU A 171 -12.28 16.44 -44.04
CA LEU A 171 -11.97 15.30 -44.92
C LEU A 171 -12.37 14.00 -44.23
N LEU A 172 -13.67 13.70 -44.29
CA LEU A 172 -14.17 12.33 -44.20
C LEU A 172 -15.01 12.09 -45.45
N ALA A 173 -14.33 12.03 -46.59
CA ALA A 173 -14.84 11.44 -47.81
C ALA A 173 -14.26 10.03 -47.91
N ALA A 174 -15.15 9.04 -47.90
CA ALA A 174 -14.83 7.63 -47.98
C ALA A 174 -13.97 7.29 -49.20
N ALA A 175 -12.83 6.64 -48.95
CA ALA A 175 -12.16 5.81 -49.94
C ALA A 175 -11.62 4.56 -49.23
N LYS A 176 -12.08 3.39 -49.70
CA LYS A 176 -11.60 2.06 -49.31
C LYS A 176 -10.09 1.97 -49.53
N CYS A 177 -9.34 1.69 -48.47
CA CYS A 177 -8.05 1.01 -48.57
C CYS A 177 -8.06 -0.16 -47.60
N THR A 178 -7.98 -1.37 -48.17
CA THR A 178 -7.69 -2.63 -47.49
C THR A 178 -6.22 -2.65 -47.07
N GLU A 179 -5.93 -3.45 -46.03
CA GLU A 179 -4.64 -3.66 -45.33
C GLU A 179 -4.30 -2.65 -44.22
N CYS A 180 -4.71 -3.01 -43.00
CA CYS A 180 -4.08 -2.56 -41.77
C CYS A 180 -3.49 -3.80 -41.09
N GLU A 181 -2.18 -4.01 -41.24
CA GLU A 181 -1.42 -4.85 -40.31
C GLU A 181 -0.93 -3.99 -39.14
N HIS A 182 -1.23 -4.47 -37.92
CA HIS A 182 -0.53 -4.24 -36.66
C HIS A 182 0.02 -2.82 -36.37
N GLU A 183 -0.69 -2.06 -35.54
CA GLU A 183 -0.01 -1.08 -34.68
C GLU A 183 0.68 -1.80 -33.51
N PRO A 184 1.99 -1.60 -33.29
CA PRO A 184 2.65 -2.07 -32.08
C PRO A 184 2.37 -1.13 -30.91
N ALA A 185 2.07 -1.72 -29.75
CA ALA A 185 1.98 -1.06 -28.46
C ALA A 185 3.11 -0.04 -28.24
N VAL A 186 2.73 1.20 -27.89
CA VAL A 186 3.65 2.27 -27.51
C VAL A 186 4.41 1.82 -26.25
N LYS A 187 5.65 1.39 -26.44
CA LYS A 187 6.64 1.30 -25.36
C LYS A 187 7.03 2.72 -24.98
N GLU A 188 6.96 3.06 -23.69
CA GLU A 188 7.62 4.26 -23.16
C GLU A 188 9.08 4.25 -23.64
N ARG A 189 9.47 5.30 -24.39
CA ARG A 189 10.86 5.46 -24.80
C ARG A 189 11.69 5.73 -23.53
N PRO A 190 12.88 5.13 -23.40
CA PRO A 190 13.71 5.32 -22.22
C PRO A 190 14.00 6.82 -22.02
N GLU A 191 13.90 7.29 -20.77
CA GLU A 191 14.08 8.70 -20.38
C GLU A 191 15.38 9.31 -20.96
N GLY A 192 16.44 8.50 -21.08
CA GLY A 192 17.72 8.91 -21.65
C GLY A 192 17.70 9.25 -23.14
N GLU A 193 16.84 8.61 -23.95
CA GLU A 193 16.72 8.91 -25.39
C GLU A 193 15.90 10.19 -25.62
N VAL A 194 14.86 10.39 -24.82
CA VAL A 194 14.05 11.62 -24.84
C VAL A 194 14.89 12.81 -24.36
N ALA A 195 15.65 12.65 -23.28
CA ALA A 195 16.56 13.67 -22.78
C ALA A 195 17.67 14.01 -23.79
N ALA A 196 18.23 13.00 -24.48
CA ALA A 196 19.24 13.23 -25.51
C ALA A 196 18.68 14.01 -26.71
N ARG A 197 17.45 13.68 -27.16
CA ARG A 197 16.77 14.38 -28.26
C ARG A 197 16.40 15.81 -27.92
N LEU A 198 15.92 16.05 -26.69
CA LEU A 198 15.65 17.40 -26.20
C LEU A 198 16.96 18.21 -26.13
N ALA A 199 18.04 17.62 -25.61
CA ALA A 199 19.34 18.27 -25.56
C ALA A 199 19.94 18.55 -26.95
N GLU A 200 19.68 17.70 -27.95
CA GLU A 200 20.07 17.95 -29.35
C GLU A 200 19.25 19.08 -29.97
N GLN A 201 17.94 19.12 -29.71
CA GLN A 201 17.06 20.17 -30.19
C GLN A 201 17.41 21.52 -29.55
N ASP A 202 17.62 21.56 -28.23
CA ASP A 202 18.02 22.77 -27.50
C ASP A 202 19.36 23.31 -28.02
N LYS A 203 20.33 22.43 -28.31
CA LYS A 203 21.61 22.84 -28.92
C LYS A 203 21.43 23.42 -30.32
N ALA A 204 20.64 22.78 -31.16
CA ALA A 204 20.35 23.29 -32.51
C ALA A 204 19.65 24.66 -32.46
N GLU A 205 18.70 24.84 -31.53
CA GLU A 205 18.04 26.13 -31.30
C GLU A 205 19.04 27.18 -30.76
N GLN A 206 19.95 26.81 -29.86
CA GLN A 206 21.01 27.69 -29.35
C GLN A 206 22.00 28.13 -30.45
N ASP A 207 22.38 27.23 -31.35
CA ASP A 207 23.29 27.51 -32.49
C ASP A 207 22.61 28.42 -33.53
N LEU A 208 21.30 28.24 -33.75
CA LEU A 208 20.50 29.15 -34.58
C LEU A 208 20.36 30.53 -33.93
N LEU A 209 20.17 30.61 -32.61
CA LEU A 209 20.10 31.89 -31.88
C LEU A 209 21.42 32.66 -31.93
N THR A 210 22.54 31.98 -31.74
CA THR A 210 23.88 32.61 -31.77
C THR A 210 24.23 33.11 -33.16
N SER A 211 23.93 32.35 -34.21
CA SER A 211 24.13 32.81 -35.59
C SER A 211 23.19 33.96 -35.99
N LEU A 212 21.94 33.96 -35.50
CA LEU A 212 20.98 35.02 -35.77
C LEU A 212 21.35 36.32 -35.05
N SER A 213 21.74 36.23 -33.78
CA SER A 213 22.19 37.40 -33.00
C SER A 213 23.45 38.02 -33.59
N SER A 214 24.45 37.23 -34.02
CA SER A 214 25.64 37.78 -34.67
C SER A 214 25.31 38.50 -35.99
N ASN A 215 24.43 37.91 -36.81
CA ASN A 215 23.99 38.55 -38.07
C ASN A 215 23.24 39.87 -37.81
N LEU A 216 22.41 39.94 -36.76
CA LEU A 216 21.71 41.17 -36.38
C LEU A 216 22.68 42.22 -35.86
N GLU A 217 23.65 41.85 -35.03
CA GLU A 217 24.67 42.76 -34.50
C GLU A 217 25.56 43.34 -35.62
N ASP A 218 25.98 42.51 -36.57
CA ASP A 218 26.77 42.96 -37.73
C ASP A 218 25.97 43.91 -38.64
N ALA A 219 24.70 43.59 -38.89
CA ALA A 219 23.80 44.45 -39.65
C ALA A 219 23.57 45.79 -38.92
N LEU A 220 23.29 45.76 -37.62
CA LEU A 220 23.12 46.96 -36.80
C LEU A 220 24.40 47.82 -36.79
N GLY A 221 25.55 47.20 -36.57
CA GLY A 221 26.84 47.90 -36.50
C GLY A 221 27.25 48.54 -37.83
N SER A 222 26.96 47.90 -38.97
CA SER A 222 27.21 48.47 -40.29
C SER A 222 26.23 49.61 -40.62
N THR A 223 24.94 49.44 -40.37
CA THR A 223 23.94 50.49 -40.61
C THR A 223 24.13 51.69 -39.69
N ALA A 224 24.51 51.50 -38.42
CA ALA A 224 24.81 52.58 -37.48
C ALA A 224 26.00 53.44 -37.95
N LYS A 225 27.05 52.82 -38.50
CA LYS A 225 28.20 53.56 -39.04
C LYS A 225 27.81 54.42 -40.24
N VAL A 226 27.02 53.87 -41.17
CA VAL A 226 26.63 54.59 -42.40
C VAL A 226 25.65 55.72 -42.10
N THR A 227 24.71 55.52 -41.17
CA THR A 227 23.77 56.56 -40.74
C THR A 227 24.47 57.71 -40.03
N LEU A 228 25.43 57.45 -39.13
CA LEU A 228 26.24 58.49 -38.50
C LEU A 228 27.09 59.27 -39.52
N GLN A 229 27.64 58.59 -40.53
CA GLN A 229 28.36 59.27 -41.62
C GLN A 229 27.43 60.18 -42.43
N ALA A 230 26.18 59.76 -42.68
CA ALA A 230 25.19 60.59 -43.35
C ALA A 230 24.77 61.80 -42.52
N ILE A 231 24.59 61.64 -41.20
CA ILE A 231 24.31 62.73 -40.27
C ILE A 231 25.47 63.76 -40.30
N GLY A 232 26.71 63.31 -40.18
CA GLY A 232 27.88 64.20 -40.24
C GLY A 232 28.00 64.95 -41.58
N ALA A 233 27.69 64.29 -42.70
CA ALA A 233 27.67 64.94 -44.01
C ALA A 233 26.55 65.99 -44.14
N GLN A 234 25.36 65.70 -43.58
CA GLN A 234 24.24 66.66 -43.56
C GLN A 234 24.51 67.86 -42.65
N GLU A 235 25.19 67.67 -41.51
CA GLU A 235 25.64 68.78 -40.66
C GLU A 235 26.68 69.67 -41.34
N ALA A 236 27.62 69.08 -42.10
CA ALA A 236 28.56 69.85 -42.92
C ALA A 236 27.83 70.68 -44.00
N ALA A 237 26.80 70.10 -44.65
CA ALA A 237 25.97 70.83 -45.61
C ALA A 237 25.20 71.99 -44.96
N LEU A 238 24.67 71.82 -43.73
CA LEU A 238 24.05 72.92 -42.98
C LEU A 238 25.01 74.08 -42.73
N GLN A 239 26.26 73.77 -42.35
CA GLN A 239 27.28 74.79 -42.12
C GLN A 239 27.62 75.54 -43.42
N ALA A 240 27.80 74.83 -44.54
CA ALA A 240 28.09 75.45 -45.83
C ALA A 240 26.91 76.32 -46.34
N ILE A 241 25.67 75.86 -46.18
CA ILE A 241 24.47 76.65 -46.51
C ILE A 241 24.41 77.94 -45.68
N ALA A 242 24.67 77.84 -44.36
CA ALA A 242 24.67 79.00 -43.47
C ALA A 242 25.78 80.00 -43.83
N GLN A 243 26.99 79.52 -44.15
CA GLN A 243 28.11 80.36 -44.55
C GLN A 243 27.82 81.10 -45.86
N HIS A 244 27.35 80.41 -46.91
CA HIS A 244 26.95 81.03 -48.16
C HIS A 244 25.83 82.08 -47.94
N THR A 245 24.80 81.74 -47.17
CA THR A 245 23.67 82.65 -46.90
C THR A 245 24.13 83.91 -46.17
N ARG A 246 25.06 83.78 -45.22
CA ARG A 246 25.66 84.91 -44.50
C ARG A 246 26.49 85.79 -45.43
N GLN A 247 27.37 85.21 -46.24
CA GLN A 247 28.20 85.95 -47.18
C GLN A 247 27.37 86.66 -48.26
N LEU A 248 26.28 86.03 -48.72
CA LEU A 248 25.34 86.65 -49.66
C LEU A 248 24.67 87.89 -49.05
N ARG A 249 24.24 87.82 -47.78
CA ARG A 249 23.69 88.99 -47.06
C ARG A 249 24.74 90.09 -46.88
N GLU A 250 25.94 89.73 -46.44
CA GLU A 250 27.05 90.68 -46.29
C GLU A 250 27.42 91.35 -47.62
N ALA A 251 27.38 90.63 -48.74
CA ALA A 251 27.61 91.17 -50.09
C ALA A 251 26.48 92.12 -50.56
N MET A 252 25.23 91.91 -50.11
CA MET A 252 24.11 92.81 -50.41
C MET A 252 24.20 94.14 -49.65
N GLU A 253 24.66 94.12 -48.40
CA GLU A 253 24.71 95.29 -47.51
C GLU A 253 25.97 96.16 -47.70
N ALA A 254 27.04 95.63 -48.30
CA ALA A 254 28.33 96.33 -48.38
C ALA A 254 28.38 97.47 -49.44
N GLU A 255 28.44 98.71 -48.98
CA GLU A 255 28.78 99.90 -49.78
C GLU A 255 30.31 100.07 -49.95
N ALA A 256 30.97 99.12 -50.62
CA ALA A 256 32.42 99.11 -50.77
C ALA A 256 32.93 99.62 -52.16
N PRO A 257 34.18 100.12 -52.25
CA PRO A 257 34.85 100.42 -53.53
C PRO A 257 35.00 99.17 -54.41
N PRO A 258 35.11 99.33 -55.75
CA PRO A 258 34.99 98.23 -56.72
C PRO A 258 35.97 97.08 -56.49
N ASP A 259 37.19 97.36 -56.04
CA ASP A 259 38.23 96.34 -55.83
C ASP A 259 37.86 95.37 -54.68
N LYS A 260 37.30 95.89 -53.57
CA LYS A 260 36.87 95.07 -52.43
C LYS A 260 35.60 94.25 -52.74
N LYS A 261 34.73 94.76 -53.61
CA LYS A 261 33.57 94.01 -54.11
C LYS A 261 34.02 92.80 -54.92
N SER A 262 34.99 92.95 -55.81
CA SER A 262 35.50 91.84 -56.63
C SER A 262 36.05 90.67 -55.80
N THR A 263 36.71 90.97 -54.66
CA THR A 263 37.19 89.94 -53.73
C THR A 263 36.05 89.29 -52.95
N GLN A 264 35.01 90.05 -52.57
CA GLN A 264 33.82 89.51 -51.89
C GLN A 264 33.02 88.58 -52.82
N TRP A 265 32.88 88.93 -54.09
CA TRP A 265 32.22 88.08 -55.09
C TRP A 265 32.98 86.78 -55.35
N ARG A 266 34.32 86.80 -55.33
CA ARG A 266 35.13 85.58 -55.45
C ARG A 266 34.93 84.66 -54.23
N VAL A 267 34.95 85.22 -53.02
CA VAL A 267 34.69 84.47 -51.79
C VAL A 267 33.27 83.88 -51.77
N LEU A 268 32.28 84.63 -52.27
CA LEU A 268 30.91 84.15 -52.41
C LEU A 268 30.78 82.99 -53.42
N GLU A 269 31.47 83.07 -54.56
CA GLU A 269 31.52 82.00 -55.57
C GLU A 269 32.18 80.74 -54.99
N ASP A 270 33.28 80.91 -54.26
CA ASP A 270 33.95 79.81 -53.57
C ASP A 270 33.01 79.14 -52.54
N ALA A 271 32.29 79.93 -51.72
CA ALA A 271 31.31 79.42 -50.76
C ALA A 271 30.06 78.80 -51.42
N LEU A 272 29.66 79.28 -52.61
CA LEU A 272 28.60 78.65 -53.41
C LEU A 272 29.04 77.28 -53.90
N SER A 273 30.29 77.17 -54.40
CA SER A 273 30.86 75.90 -54.85
C SER A 273 30.99 74.88 -53.70
N GLU A 274 31.38 75.33 -52.50
CA GLU A 274 31.46 74.51 -51.29
C GLU A 274 30.07 74.08 -50.79
N ARG A 275 29.08 74.98 -50.86
CA ARG A 275 27.67 74.66 -50.60
C ARG A 275 27.16 73.59 -51.57
N SER A 276 27.37 73.73 -52.87
CA SER A 276 26.90 72.72 -53.83
C SER A 276 27.57 71.36 -53.57
N ARG A 277 28.87 71.35 -53.33
CA ARG A 277 29.62 70.11 -53.07
C ARG A 277 29.14 69.40 -51.81
N SER A 278 28.99 70.14 -50.71
CA SER A 278 28.54 69.58 -49.43
C SER A 278 27.09 69.09 -49.48
N VAL A 279 26.20 69.78 -50.21
CA VAL A 279 24.81 69.32 -50.42
C VAL A 279 24.76 68.05 -51.26
N ASP A 280 25.57 67.94 -52.31
CA ASP A 280 25.64 66.74 -53.15
C ASP A 280 26.24 65.54 -52.39
N GLU A 281 27.30 65.76 -51.62
CA GLU A 281 27.92 64.76 -50.74
C GLU A 281 26.91 64.27 -49.67
N ALA A 282 26.17 65.20 -49.06
CA ALA A 282 25.15 64.87 -48.06
C ALA A 282 23.96 64.11 -48.67
N GLY A 283 23.53 64.46 -49.88
CA GLY A 283 22.51 63.74 -50.63
C GLY A 283 22.93 62.30 -50.95
N ALA A 284 24.17 62.12 -51.43
CA ALA A 284 24.72 60.80 -51.71
C ALA A 284 24.87 59.95 -50.43
N ALA A 285 25.26 60.55 -49.31
CA ALA A 285 25.37 59.87 -48.03
C ALA A 285 24.00 59.43 -47.48
N VAL A 286 22.96 60.25 -47.62
CA VAL A 286 21.59 59.88 -47.22
C VAL A 286 21.04 58.73 -48.04
N LEU A 287 21.27 58.70 -49.36
CA LEU A 287 20.85 57.58 -50.20
C LEU A 287 21.52 56.26 -49.76
N LYS A 288 22.80 56.30 -49.41
CA LYS A 288 23.52 55.15 -48.87
C LYS A 288 22.95 54.71 -47.51
N ALA A 289 22.68 55.65 -46.61
CA ALA A 289 22.10 55.35 -45.30
C ALA A 289 20.70 54.74 -45.41
N LYS A 290 19.84 55.26 -46.29
CA LYS A 290 18.49 54.69 -46.54
C LYS A 290 18.58 53.27 -47.09
N ALA A 291 19.50 53.01 -48.03
CA ALA A 291 19.70 51.66 -48.56
C ALA A 291 20.16 50.64 -47.49
N GLU A 292 21.04 51.04 -46.55
CA GLU A 292 21.45 50.17 -45.45
C GLU A 292 20.36 49.99 -44.37
N LEU A 293 19.53 51.03 -44.12
CA LEU A 293 18.37 50.93 -43.24
C LEU A 293 17.32 49.95 -43.80
N ASP A 294 17.08 49.96 -45.11
CA ASP A 294 16.19 49.00 -45.78
C ASP A 294 16.73 47.57 -45.72
N LYS A 295 18.05 47.39 -45.84
CA LYS A 295 18.68 46.07 -45.66
C LYS A 295 18.52 45.56 -44.23
N LEU A 296 18.77 46.42 -43.22
CA LEU A 296 18.58 46.07 -41.81
C LEU A 296 17.13 45.69 -41.53
N ARG A 297 16.16 46.43 -42.09
CA ARG A 297 14.75 46.08 -42.03
C ARG A 297 14.47 44.70 -42.61
N GLY A 298 15.06 44.37 -43.77
CA GLY A 298 14.94 43.04 -44.37
C GLY A 298 15.53 41.91 -43.51
N VAL A 299 16.66 42.15 -42.84
CA VAL A 299 17.26 41.18 -41.90
C VAL A 299 16.37 40.97 -40.68
N ILE A 300 15.81 42.05 -40.13
CA ILE A 300 14.86 42.00 -39.00
C ILE A 300 13.58 41.24 -39.38
N ASP A 301 13.00 41.53 -40.55
CA ASP A 301 11.81 40.83 -41.03
C ASP A 301 12.09 39.34 -41.29
N GLY A 302 13.26 39.01 -41.83
CA GLY A 302 13.74 37.62 -41.94
C GLY A 302 13.85 36.93 -40.59
N ALA A 303 14.35 37.62 -39.56
CA ALA A 303 14.44 37.10 -38.20
C ALA A 303 13.06 36.86 -37.55
N LYS A 304 12.07 37.74 -37.80
CA LYS A 304 10.68 37.57 -37.35
C LYS A 304 10.04 36.29 -37.89
N HIS A 305 10.33 35.94 -39.15
CA HIS A 305 9.74 34.75 -39.78
C HIS A 305 10.17 33.43 -39.15
N LEU A 306 11.31 33.39 -38.44
CA LEU A 306 11.84 32.16 -37.84
C LEU A 306 11.10 31.71 -36.58
N LYS A 307 10.19 32.53 -36.01
CA LYS A 307 9.31 32.21 -34.86
C LYS A 307 10.02 31.62 -33.62
N ILE A 308 11.33 31.84 -33.46
CA ILE A 308 12.07 31.38 -32.28
C ILE A 308 11.72 32.33 -31.12
N ALA A 309 11.08 31.80 -30.06
CA ALA A 309 10.65 32.61 -28.91
C ALA A 309 11.83 33.31 -28.22
N ALA A 310 12.96 32.60 -28.07
CA ALA A 310 14.17 33.13 -27.44
C ALA A 310 14.88 34.22 -28.25
N ALA A 311 14.59 34.38 -29.56
CA ALA A 311 15.17 35.43 -30.40
C ALA A 311 14.42 36.76 -30.29
N ARG A 312 13.20 36.77 -29.72
CA ARG A 312 12.33 37.94 -29.69
C ARG A 312 12.96 39.16 -29.00
N PRO A 313 13.64 39.05 -27.85
CA PRO A 313 14.27 40.21 -27.22
C PRO A 313 15.33 40.86 -28.11
N SER A 314 16.16 40.06 -28.78
CA SER A 314 17.18 40.56 -29.72
C SER A 314 16.55 41.21 -30.96
N ILE A 315 15.41 40.70 -31.44
CA ILE A 315 14.69 41.27 -32.58
C ILE A 315 14.05 42.62 -32.18
N LEU A 316 13.42 42.70 -31.01
CA LEU A 316 12.82 43.94 -30.50
C LEU A 316 13.88 45.04 -30.29
N ALA A 317 15.03 44.69 -29.72
CA ALA A 317 16.14 45.63 -29.57
C ALA A 317 16.66 46.13 -30.93
N ALA A 318 16.73 45.26 -31.95
CA ALA A 318 17.12 45.65 -33.29
C ALA A 318 16.09 46.58 -33.95
N GLU A 319 14.79 46.36 -33.71
CA GLU A 319 13.71 47.23 -34.21
C GLU A 319 13.73 48.61 -33.58
N GLU A 320 13.98 48.71 -32.28
CA GLU A 320 14.13 49.99 -31.59
C GLU A 320 15.31 50.80 -32.13
N ASN A 321 16.45 50.13 -32.32
CA ASN A 321 17.63 50.76 -32.88
C ASN A 321 17.37 51.24 -34.32
N LEU A 322 16.77 50.39 -35.17
CA LEU A 322 16.35 50.76 -36.53
C LEU A 322 15.45 52.00 -36.51
N HIS A 323 14.43 52.00 -35.65
CA HIS A 323 13.48 53.11 -35.54
C HIS A 323 14.17 54.41 -35.10
N SER A 324 15.05 54.36 -34.09
CA SER A 324 15.81 55.54 -33.64
C SER A 324 16.68 56.11 -34.76
N MET A 325 17.35 55.25 -35.53
CA MET A 325 18.26 55.67 -36.61
C MET A 325 17.51 56.30 -37.78
N VAL A 326 16.29 55.84 -38.09
CA VAL A 326 15.42 56.46 -39.09
C VAL A 326 14.99 57.85 -38.65
N VAL A 327 14.56 58.00 -37.38
CA VAL A 327 14.12 59.28 -36.80
C VAL A 327 15.27 60.29 -36.78
N ASP A 328 16.45 59.88 -36.32
CA ASP A 328 17.63 60.74 -36.28
C ASP A 328 18.02 61.22 -37.69
N LEU A 329 18.03 60.32 -38.68
CA LEU A 329 18.35 60.67 -40.07
C LEU A 329 17.33 61.65 -40.66
N ASP A 330 16.03 61.40 -40.50
CA ASP A 330 14.99 62.27 -41.04
C ASP A 330 14.95 63.64 -40.33
N SER A 331 15.27 63.69 -39.04
CA SER A 331 15.38 64.96 -38.30
C SER A 331 16.46 65.88 -38.86
N VAL A 332 17.60 65.32 -39.27
CA VAL A 332 18.70 66.12 -39.84
C VAL A 332 18.40 66.48 -41.30
N VAL A 333 17.79 65.58 -42.08
CA VAL A 333 17.36 65.86 -43.46
C VAL A 333 16.33 67.00 -43.51
N THR A 334 15.35 67.01 -42.61
CA THR A 334 14.36 68.10 -42.54
C THR A 334 15.00 69.44 -42.19
N ARG A 335 15.96 69.46 -41.24
CA ARG A 335 16.76 70.66 -40.95
C ARG A 335 17.49 71.18 -42.19
N VAL A 336 18.09 70.31 -43.00
CA VAL A 336 18.79 70.71 -44.23
C VAL A 336 17.82 71.26 -45.26
N GLN A 337 16.65 70.64 -45.44
CA GLN A 337 15.61 71.13 -46.35
C GLN A 337 15.10 72.53 -45.95
N THR A 338 14.88 72.77 -44.65
CA THR A 338 14.48 74.10 -44.16
C THR A 338 15.56 75.15 -44.46
N ALA A 339 16.83 74.87 -44.12
CA ALA A 339 17.94 75.76 -44.41
C ALA A 339 18.12 76.02 -45.92
N GLN A 340 17.91 75.01 -46.76
CA GLN A 340 17.93 75.17 -48.22
C GLN A 340 16.80 76.07 -48.73
N SER A 341 15.58 75.93 -48.19
CA SER A 341 14.44 76.77 -48.58
C SER A 341 14.66 78.23 -48.18
N GLU A 342 15.20 78.50 -46.98
CA GLU A 342 15.57 79.84 -46.54
C GLU A 342 16.67 80.44 -47.43
N ALA A 343 17.70 79.66 -47.77
CA ALA A 343 18.77 80.11 -48.66
C ALA A 343 18.26 80.41 -50.08
N LYS A 344 17.29 79.64 -50.60
CA LYS A 344 16.63 79.90 -51.89
C LYS A 344 15.82 81.20 -51.88
N ILE A 345 15.12 81.48 -50.78
CA ILE A 345 14.37 82.72 -50.59
C ILE A 345 15.34 83.91 -50.63
N VAL A 346 16.46 83.85 -49.92
CA VAL A 346 17.47 84.93 -49.93
C VAL A 346 18.07 85.15 -51.33
N SER A 347 18.34 84.10 -52.11
CA SER A 347 18.81 84.25 -53.48
C SER A 347 17.75 84.87 -54.40
N GLN A 348 16.49 84.46 -54.31
CA GLN A 348 15.39 85.04 -55.10
C GLN A 348 15.18 86.52 -54.78
N TYR A 349 15.23 86.91 -53.50
CA TYR A 349 15.19 88.32 -53.12
C TYR A 349 16.36 89.11 -53.71
N SER A 350 17.56 88.53 -53.76
CA SER A 350 18.73 89.19 -54.36
C SER A 350 18.57 89.43 -55.86
N GLU A 351 17.99 88.46 -56.58
CA GLU A 351 17.69 88.57 -58.02
C GLU A 351 16.68 89.69 -58.28
N LEU A 352 15.57 89.71 -57.54
CA LEU A 352 14.55 90.76 -57.64
C LEU A 352 15.10 92.15 -57.33
N VAL A 353 15.98 92.29 -56.33
CA VAL A 353 16.64 93.56 -56.01
C VAL A 353 17.57 94.01 -57.15
N ASN A 354 18.29 93.08 -57.78
CA ASN A 354 19.15 93.39 -58.92
C ASN A 354 18.34 93.77 -60.16
N GLU A 355 17.22 93.10 -60.42
CA GLU A 355 16.28 93.45 -61.49
C GLU A 355 15.65 94.83 -61.25
N ALA A 356 15.21 95.11 -60.03
CA ALA A 356 14.67 96.43 -59.65
C ALA A 356 15.72 97.53 -59.83
N LYS A 357 16.98 97.30 -59.45
CA LYS A 357 18.09 98.24 -59.70
C LYS A 357 18.31 98.48 -61.20
N ALA A 358 18.25 97.44 -62.03
CA ALA A 358 18.41 97.56 -63.47
C ALA A 358 17.23 98.28 -64.14
N GLN A 359 16.00 98.03 -63.69
CA GLN A 359 14.80 98.73 -64.16
C GLN A 359 14.84 100.20 -63.74
N PHE A 360 15.19 100.50 -62.49
CA PHE A 360 15.37 101.87 -62.02
C PHE A 360 16.45 102.62 -62.79
N GLN A 361 17.57 101.98 -63.13
CA GLN A 361 18.59 102.56 -64.01
C GLN A 361 18.04 102.85 -65.41
N LYS A 362 17.24 101.93 -65.99
CA LYS A 362 16.59 102.13 -67.29
C LYS A 362 15.57 103.28 -67.26
N GLU A 363 14.79 103.40 -66.19
CA GLU A 363 13.82 104.47 -65.97
C GLU A 363 14.49 105.82 -65.72
N LEU A 364 15.56 105.88 -64.93
CA LEU A 364 16.36 107.09 -64.78
C LEU A 364 16.95 107.54 -66.12
N ASN A 365 17.49 106.61 -66.90
CA ASN A 365 18.03 106.90 -68.24
C ASN A 365 16.95 107.33 -69.25
N SER A 366 15.68 106.92 -69.06
CA SER A 366 14.56 107.29 -69.94
C SER A 366 13.85 108.59 -69.53
N ILE A 367 13.87 108.95 -68.24
CA ILE A 367 13.28 110.18 -67.70
C ILE A 367 14.23 111.39 -67.84
N THR A 368 15.55 111.16 -67.83
CA THR A 368 16.55 112.24 -67.87
C THR A 368 17.04 112.76 -69.25
N PRO A 369 16.60 112.30 -70.45
CA PRO A 369 17.06 112.90 -71.70
C PRO A 369 16.35 114.22 -72.05
N GLU A 370 15.07 114.40 -71.66
CA GLU A 370 14.30 115.63 -71.98
C GLU A 370 14.57 116.79 -71.00
N ILE A 371 15.02 116.48 -69.78
CA ILE A 371 15.22 117.45 -68.70
C ILE A 371 16.64 118.03 -68.74
N GLN A 372 17.63 117.44 -69.41
CA GLN A 372 18.94 118.08 -69.56
C GLN A 372 18.98 119.15 -70.68
N ALA A 373 18.05 119.11 -71.65
CA ALA A 373 18.09 119.95 -72.84
C ALA A 373 17.44 121.35 -72.68
N ASN A 374 16.47 121.53 -71.76
CA ASN A 374 15.56 122.69 -71.79
C ASN A 374 15.54 123.62 -70.56
N TRP A 375 16.55 123.60 -69.68
CA TRP A 375 16.53 124.47 -68.47
C TRP A 375 16.98 125.93 -68.70
N LYS A 376 17.37 126.32 -69.91
CA LYS A 376 17.91 127.67 -70.19
C LYS A 376 16.94 128.63 -70.91
N GLY A 377 15.67 128.26 -71.12
CA GLY A 377 14.81 128.99 -72.08
C GLY A 377 13.39 129.34 -71.64
N LEU A 378 13.02 129.27 -70.36
CA LEU A 378 11.60 129.42 -69.96
C LEU A 378 11.39 130.29 -68.70
N THR A 379 11.73 131.58 -68.78
CA THR A 379 11.46 132.56 -67.71
C THR A 379 10.78 133.85 -68.18
N GLY A 380 10.18 133.90 -69.39
CA GLY A 380 9.51 135.11 -69.84
C GLY A 380 8.45 134.88 -70.90
N LYS A 381 7.18 135.03 -70.51
CA LYS A 381 5.93 134.98 -71.31
C LYS A 381 5.34 133.58 -71.53
N LEU A 382 4.81 132.97 -70.47
CA LEU A 382 3.68 132.05 -70.61
C LEU A 382 2.40 132.90 -70.71
N THR A 383 1.59 132.68 -71.73
CA THR A 383 0.22 133.23 -71.75
C THR A 383 -0.66 132.48 -70.74
N GLN A 384 -1.77 133.07 -70.30
CA GLN A 384 -2.67 132.43 -69.32
C GLN A 384 -3.23 131.09 -69.85
N ASP A 385 -3.33 130.95 -71.17
CA ASP A 385 -3.72 129.70 -71.85
C ASP A 385 -2.59 128.65 -71.86
N ASP A 386 -1.31 129.07 -71.93
CA ASP A 386 -0.15 128.16 -71.75
C ASP A 386 -0.05 127.66 -70.30
N LEU A 387 -0.40 128.52 -69.34
CA LEU A 387 -0.44 128.14 -67.93
C LEU A 387 -1.62 127.20 -67.63
N ASN A 388 -2.80 127.48 -68.18
CA ASN A 388 -3.98 126.62 -68.06
C ASN A 388 -3.78 125.26 -68.78
N SER A 389 -3.08 125.24 -69.92
CA SER A 389 -2.74 123.98 -70.60
C SER A 389 -1.66 123.19 -69.86
N LEU A 390 -0.68 123.85 -69.24
CA LEU A 390 0.31 123.20 -68.36
C LEU A 390 -0.34 122.66 -67.07
N ILE A 391 -1.28 123.40 -66.47
CA ILE A 391 -2.06 122.94 -65.30
C ILE A 391 -2.96 121.77 -65.70
N ALA A 392 -3.63 121.84 -66.86
CA ALA A 392 -4.44 120.72 -67.37
C ALA A 392 -3.58 119.50 -67.71
N HIS A 393 -2.37 119.68 -68.23
CA HIS A 393 -1.40 118.61 -68.47
C HIS A 393 -0.89 118.02 -67.15
N ALA A 394 -0.55 118.84 -66.16
CA ALA A 394 -0.14 118.41 -64.84
C ALA A 394 -1.27 117.66 -64.11
N HIS A 395 -2.51 118.16 -64.17
CA HIS A 395 -3.67 117.46 -63.61
C HIS A 395 -3.94 116.14 -64.34
N ARG A 396 -3.88 116.09 -65.68
CA ARG A 396 -3.99 114.83 -66.44
C ARG A 396 -2.87 113.86 -66.09
N ARG A 397 -1.65 114.35 -65.86
CA ARG A 397 -0.51 113.51 -65.47
C ARG A 397 -0.65 113.02 -64.03
N ILE A 398 -1.12 113.85 -63.11
CA ILE A 398 -1.45 113.46 -61.74
C ILE A 398 -2.57 112.42 -61.75
N ASP A 399 -3.60 112.59 -62.56
CA ASP A 399 -4.69 111.62 -62.70
C ASP A 399 -4.20 110.30 -63.33
N GLN A 400 -3.29 110.37 -64.32
CA GLN A 400 -2.65 109.17 -64.89
C GLN A 400 -1.81 108.45 -63.83
N LEU A 401 -0.95 109.16 -63.10
CA LEU A 401 -0.14 108.56 -62.03
C LEU A 401 -1.01 108.01 -60.91
N ASN A 402 -2.09 108.68 -60.53
CA ASN A 402 -3.04 108.18 -59.54
C ASN A 402 -3.77 106.92 -60.02
N ARG A 403 -4.10 106.82 -61.31
CA ARG A 403 -4.67 105.61 -61.93
C ARG A 403 -3.65 104.48 -61.98
N GLU A 404 -2.44 104.76 -62.46
CA GLU A 404 -1.33 103.79 -62.49
C GLU A 404 -1.04 103.26 -61.07
N LEU A 405 -1.01 104.13 -60.07
CA LEU A 405 -0.81 103.79 -58.67
C LEU A 405 -1.98 102.99 -58.10
N ALA A 406 -3.23 103.33 -58.42
CA ALA A 406 -4.39 102.55 -58.01
C ALA A 406 -4.41 101.16 -58.67
N GLU A 407 -4.08 101.07 -59.96
CA GLU A 407 -3.96 99.80 -60.67
C GLU A 407 -2.81 98.94 -60.14
N GLN A 408 -1.66 99.54 -59.83
CA GLN A 408 -0.54 98.86 -59.17
C GLN A 408 -0.96 98.32 -57.80
N ARG A 409 -1.63 99.12 -56.96
CA ARG A 409 -2.15 98.66 -55.66
C ARG A 409 -3.11 97.49 -55.78
N VAL A 410 -4.01 97.50 -56.76
CA VAL A 410 -4.95 96.38 -56.98
C VAL A 410 -4.22 95.13 -57.49
N ARG A 411 -3.27 95.27 -58.42
CA ARG A 411 -2.45 94.14 -58.90
C ARG A 411 -1.60 93.55 -57.77
N GLU A 412 -0.95 94.40 -56.98
CA GLU A 412 -0.18 93.99 -55.82
C GLU A 412 -1.04 93.31 -54.76
N GLN A 413 -2.24 93.83 -54.48
CA GLN A 413 -3.20 93.15 -53.58
C GLN A 413 -3.57 91.76 -54.08
N ILE A 414 -3.91 91.62 -55.36
CA ILE A 414 -4.23 90.32 -55.97
C ILE A 414 -3.03 89.37 -55.91
N HIS A 415 -1.82 89.87 -56.20
CA HIS A 415 -0.60 89.06 -56.12
C HIS A 415 -0.30 88.63 -54.68
N ILE A 416 -0.41 89.53 -53.71
CA ILE A 416 -0.23 89.24 -52.28
C ILE A 416 -1.26 88.21 -51.82
N ASP A 417 -2.54 88.39 -52.15
CA ASP A 417 -3.61 87.47 -51.78
C ASP A 417 -3.38 86.08 -52.40
N SER A 418 -3.01 86.02 -53.68
CA SER A 418 -2.70 84.75 -54.35
C SER A 418 -1.48 84.04 -53.77
N ALA A 419 -0.44 84.79 -53.40
CA ALA A 419 0.76 84.25 -52.75
C ALA A 419 0.46 83.76 -51.33
N LEU A 420 -0.37 84.49 -50.58
CA LEU A 420 -0.84 84.08 -49.24
C LEU A 420 -1.71 82.83 -49.31
N GLU A 421 -2.56 82.67 -50.33
CA GLU A 421 -3.33 81.44 -50.53
C GLU A 421 -2.45 80.23 -50.89
N GLN A 422 -1.45 80.42 -51.75
CA GLN A 422 -0.48 79.37 -52.08
C GLN A 422 0.33 78.95 -50.85
N GLN A 423 0.84 79.92 -50.08
CA GLN A 423 1.56 79.66 -48.84
C GLN A 423 0.68 78.90 -47.83
N LYS A 424 -0.59 79.31 -47.65
CA LYS A 424 -1.52 78.59 -46.76
C LYS A 424 -1.76 77.14 -47.19
N LEU A 425 -1.77 76.84 -48.49
CA LEU A 425 -1.93 75.48 -49.00
C LEU A 425 -0.66 74.64 -48.79
N GLU A 426 0.51 75.23 -49.00
CA GLU A 426 1.80 74.58 -48.77
C GLU A 426 2.03 74.30 -47.28
N ASP A 427 1.75 75.27 -46.41
CA ASP A 427 1.84 75.13 -44.95
C ASP A 427 0.86 74.05 -44.45
N LYS A 428 -0.36 73.99 -44.99
CA LYS A 428 -1.32 72.92 -44.67
C LYS A 428 -0.79 71.54 -45.06
N LYS A 429 -0.22 71.40 -46.27
CA LYS A 429 0.36 70.13 -46.72
C LYS A 429 1.57 69.74 -45.87
N ALA A 430 2.44 70.68 -45.54
CA ALA A 430 3.59 70.44 -44.67
C ALA A 430 3.14 70.03 -43.26
N LEU A 431 2.10 70.68 -42.71
CA LEU A 431 1.51 70.32 -41.43
C LEU A 431 0.87 68.92 -41.48
N GLU A 432 0.10 68.60 -42.52
CA GLU A 432 -0.50 67.27 -42.70
C GLU A 432 0.57 66.16 -42.74
N VAL A 433 1.66 66.38 -43.49
CA VAL A 433 2.79 65.44 -43.56
C VAL A 433 3.47 65.29 -42.20
N ALA A 434 3.78 66.40 -41.51
CA ALA A 434 4.40 66.36 -40.18
C ALA A 434 3.52 65.70 -39.12
N VAL A 435 2.20 65.92 -39.18
CA VAL A 435 1.24 65.25 -38.29
C VAL A 435 1.17 63.76 -38.61
N SER A 436 1.15 63.36 -39.89
CA SER A 436 1.14 61.93 -40.25
C SER A 436 2.40 61.20 -39.80
N THR A 437 3.59 61.79 -39.98
CA THR A 437 4.85 61.17 -39.56
C THR A 437 4.97 61.09 -38.04
N ALA A 438 4.55 62.13 -37.32
CA ALA A 438 4.50 62.11 -35.85
C ALA A 438 3.52 61.05 -35.31
N LEU A 439 2.38 60.84 -35.97
CA LEU A 439 1.42 59.80 -35.62
C LEU A 439 1.98 58.39 -35.89
N GLU A 440 2.68 58.19 -37.01
CA GLU A 440 3.35 56.92 -37.31
C GLU A 440 4.44 56.60 -36.28
N HIS A 441 5.27 57.59 -35.94
CA HIS A 441 6.28 57.47 -34.88
C HIS A 441 5.66 57.06 -33.54
N ASN A 442 4.59 57.74 -33.11
CA ASN A 442 3.92 57.40 -31.86
C ASN A 442 3.29 56.00 -31.90
N ARG A 443 2.69 55.59 -33.03
CA ARG A 443 2.13 54.23 -33.19
C ARG A 443 3.21 53.16 -33.08
N GLU A 444 4.36 53.36 -33.69
CA GLU A 444 5.47 52.41 -33.63
C GLU A 444 6.07 52.31 -32.23
N GLN A 445 6.24 53.43 -31.52
CA GLN A 445 6.65 53.42 -30.12
C GLN A 445 5.67 52.67 -29.23
N MET A 446 4.36 52.97 -29.36
CA MET A 446 3.32 52.28 -28.60
C MET A 446 3.30 50.77 -28.91
N ARG A 447 3.54 50.37 -30.16
CA ARG A 447 3.66 48.96 -30.55
C ARG A 447 4.85 48.29 -29.85
N LEU A 448 6.03 48.90 -29.90
CA LEU A 448 7.24 48.35 -29.28
C LEU A 448 7.10 48.24 -27.76
N GLU A 449 6.50 49.24 -27.11
CA GLU A 449 6.20 49.19 -25.67
C GLU A 449 5.20 48.09 -25.29
N GLN A 450 4.18 47.87 -26.13
CA GLN A 450 3.23 46.77 -25.92
C GLN A 450 3.92 45.41 -26.06
N GLU A 451 4.75 45.23 -27.08
CA GLU A 451 5.51 44.00 -27.29
C GLU A 451 6.47 43.71 -26.13
N LYS A 452 7.16 44.74 -25.59
CA LYS A 452 7.97 44.61 -24.37
C LYS A 452 7.18 44.13 -23.16
N LYS A 453 6.04 44.76 -22.87
CA LYS A 453 5.18 44.38 -21.73
C LYS A 453 4.65 42.96 -21.87
N VAL A 454 4.32 42.53 -23.08
CA VAL A 454 3.89 41.15 -23.36
C VAL A 454 5.03 40.16 -23.11
N GLU A 455 6.27 40.48 -23.53
CA GLU A 455 7.40 39.60 -23.27
C GLU A 455 7.76 39.55 -21.77
N GLU A 456 7.75 40.68 -21.06
CA GLU A 456 7.97 40.75 -19.60
C GLU A 456 6.94 39.91 -18.82
N THR A 457 5.65 40.05 -19.15
CA THR A 457 4.58 39.26 -18.50
C THR A 457 4.70 37.78 -18.83
N ARG A 458 5.12 37.44 -20.04
CA ARG A 458 5.40 36.06 -20.44
C ARG A 458 6.55 35.46 -19.63
N GLU A 459 7.64 36.19 -19.43
CA GLU A 459 8.79 35.72 -18.63
C GLU A 459 8.38 35.45 -17.18
N VAL A 460 7.60 36.34 -16.56
CA VAL A 460 7.05 36.15 -15.21
C VAL A 460 6.15 34.91 -15.17
N MET A 461 5.24 34.76 -16.15
CA MET A 461 4.35 33.60 -16.23
C MET A 461 5.14 32.29 -16.41
N GLU A 462 6.16 32.26 -17.27
CA GLU A 462 7.02 31.08 -17.45
C GLU A 462 7.82 30.76 -16.19
N ALA A 463 8.31 31.77 -15.47
CA ALA A 463 9.00 31.60 -14.20
C ALA A 463 8.05 31.01 -13.13
N GLU A 464 6.86 31.57 -12.98
CA GLU A 464 5.83 31.07 -12.07
C GLU A 464 5.42 29.63 -12.41
N MET A 465 5.13 29.34 -13.67
CA MET A 465 4.80 27.99 -14.13
C MET A 465 5.92 26.99 -13.81
N ARG A 466 7.19 27.34 -14.09
CA ARG A 466 8.34 26.49 -13.71
C ARG A 466 8.42 26.27 -12.20
N THR A 467 8.14 27.29 -11.38
CA THR A 467 8.12 27.11 -9.92
C THR A 467 6.98 26.23 -9.45
N GLN A 468 5.78 26.36 -10.03
CA GLN A 468 4.63 25.51 -9.72
C GLN A 468 4.90 24.06 -10.10
N LEU A 469 5.43 23.79 -11.29
CA LEU A 469 5.80 22.44 -11.72
C LEU A 469 6.88 21.83 -10.83
N ARG A 470 7.90 22.61 -10.41
CA ARG A 470 8.91 22.11 -9.45
C ARG A 470 8.29 21.78 -8.09
N ARG A 471 7.39 22.62 -7.58
CA ARG A 471 6.68 22.35 -6.32
C ARG A 471 5.80 21.11 -6.42
N GLN A 472 5.09 20.95 -7.54
CA GLN A 472 4.24 19.79 -7.79
C GLN A 472 5.07 18.50 -7.92
N ALA A 473 6.18 18.53 -8.67
CA ALA A 473 7.09 17.41 -8.78
C ALA A 473 7.70 17.06 -7.41
N ALA A 474 8.15 18.05 -6.63
CA ALA A 474 8.66 17.84 -5.28
C ALA A 474 7.58 17.20 -4.37
N ALA A 475 6.37 17.77 -4.33
CA ALA A 475 5.26 17.24 -3.55
C ALA A 475 4.88 15.80 -3.96
N HIS A 476 4.86 15.49 -5.26
CA HIS A 476 4.65 14.12 -5.74
C HIS A 476 5.78 13.18 -5.32
N THR A 477 7.04 13.60 -5.41
CA THR A 477 8.17 12.76 -4.97
C THR A 477 8.21 12.55 -3.46
N ASP A 478 7.78 13.55 -2.68
CA ASP A 478 7.68 13.45 -1.22
C ASP A 478 6.52 12.52 -0.83
N HIS A 479 5.36 12.68 -1.48
CA HIS A 479 4.23 11.79 -1.28
C HIS A 479 4.57 10.32 -1.60
N LEU A 480 5.23 10.06 -2.74
CA LEU A 480 5.70 8.72 -3.08
C LEU A 480 6.69 8.17 -2.04
N ARG A 481 7.62 9.00 -1.56
CA ARG A 481 8.55 8.60 -0.50
C ARG A 481 7.81 8.23 0.78
N ASP A 482 6.79 8.98 1.16
CA ASP A 482 6.03 8.71 2.38
C ASP A 482 5.15 7.47 2.25
N VAL A 483 4.49 7.26 1.09
CA VAL A 483 3.75 6.02 0.82
C VAL A 483 4.69 4.81 0.85
N LEU A 484 5.88 4.90 0.24
CA LEU A 484 6.86 3.82 0.26
C LEU A 484 7.38 3.54 1.68
N LYS A 485 7.60 4.57 2.50
CA LYS A 485 7.98 4.38 3.92
C LYS A 485 6.89 3.68 4.71
N VAL A 486 5.63 4.07 4.51
CA VAL A 486 4.49 3.42 5.19
C VAL A 486 4.40 1.95 4.76
N GLN A 487 4.49 1.65 3.46
CA GLN A 487 4.53 0.26 2.97
C GLN A 487 5.70 -0.53 3.54
N GLU A 488 6.89 0.08 3.65
CA GLU A 488 8.06 -0.57 4.24
C GLU A 488 7.87 -0.86 5.74
N GLN A 489 7.20 0.03 6.46
CA GLN A 489 6.85 -0.16 7.87
C GLN A 489 5.77 -1.24 8.06
N GLU A 490 4.74 -1.25 7.23
CA GLU A 490 3.69 -2.28 7.24
C GLU A 490 4.29 -3.66 6.97
N LEU A 491 5.13 -3.80 5.92
CA LEU A 491 5.81 -5.06 5.62
C LEU A 491 6.75 -5.52 6.74
N ARG A 492 7.44 -4.59 7.42
CA ARG A 492 8.26 -4.92 8.60
C ARG A 492 7.39 -5.41 9.75
N ALA A 493 6.29 -4.73 10.04
CA ALA A 493 5.37 -5.09 11.11
C ALA A 493 4.74 -6.47 10.84
N GLU A 494 4.30 -6.74 9.62
CA GLU A 494 3.80 -8.05 9.20
C GLU A 494 4.88 -9.15 9.36
N ALA A 495 6.12 -8.87 8.95
CA ALA A 495 7.22 -9.82 9.12
C ALA A 495 7.54 -10.11 10.59
N GLU A 496 7.53 -9.08 11.45
CA GLU A 496 7.70 -9.22 12.90
C GLU A 496 6.53 -10.00 13.53
N GLU A 497 5.30 -9.76 13.10
CA GLU A 497 4.12 -10.48 13.57
C GLU A 497 4.17 -11.97 13.17
N ILE A 498 4.53 -12.28 11.93
CA ILE A 498 4.72 -13.67 11.46
C ILE A 498 5.85 -14.35 12.24
N MET A 499 6.95 -13.64 12.51
CA MET A 499 8.05 -14.18 13.30
C MET A 499 7.63 -14.45 14.76
N ASN A 500 6.95 -13.50 15.39
CA ASN A 500 6.50 -13.62 16.78
C ASN A 500 5.44 -14.71 16.96
N SER A 501 4.47 -14.79 16.04
CA SER A 501 3.46 -15.87 16.02
C SER A 501 4.12 -17.24 15.85
N SER A 502 5.06 -17.39 14.91
CA SER A 502 5.82 -18.63 14.73
C SER A 502 6.63 -19.00 15.98
N LEU A 503 7.27 -18.03 16.64
CA LEU A 503 7.99 -18.24 17.90
C LEU A 503 7.04 -18.67 19.03
N MET A 504 5.87 -18.04 19.12
CA MET A 504 4.85 -18.37 20.12
C MET A 504 4.29 -19.78 19.89
N GLU A 505 3.98 -20.15 18.65
CA GLU A 505 3.57 -21.51 18.29
C GLU A 505 4.62 -22.53 18.74
N LYS A 506 5.89 -22.31 18.41
CA LYS A 506 6.99 -23.18 18.86
C LYS A 506 7.08 -23.26 20.38
N GLU A 507 6.98 -22.14 21.08
CA GLU A 507 7.00 -22.11 22.54
C GLU A 507 5.83 -22.90 23.15
N THR A 508 4.62 -22.79 22.57
CA THR A 508 3.45 -23.57 23.02
C THR A 508 3.59 -25.06 22.73
N GLU A 509 4.18 -25.45 21.60
CA GLU A 509 4.51 -26.85 21.29
C GLU A 509 5.48 -27.42 22.33
N TYR A 510 6.53 -26.68 22.68
CA TYR A 510 7.47 -27.10 23.73
C TYR A 510 6.80 -27.24 25.10
N ARG A 511 5.95 -26.27 25.49
CA ARG A 511 5.19 -26.36 26.74
C ARG A 511 4.28 -27.59 26.77
N ARG A 512 3.56 -27.86 25.68
CA ARG A 512 2.69 -29.04 25.55
C ARG A 512 3.48 -30.34 25.64
N LEU A 513 4.55 -30.49 24.86
CA LEU A 513 5.39 -31.69 24.92
C LEU A 513 5.96 -31.93 26.33
N THR A 514 6.37 -30.87 27.01
CA THR A 514 6.86 -30.97 28.39
C THR A 514 5.76 -31.41 29.35
N GLN A 515 4.54 -30.87 29.19
CA GLN A 515 3.39 -31.27 29.99
C GLN A 515 2.97 -32.71 29.72
N ASP A 516 2.89 -33.13 28.45
CA ASP A 516 2.58 -34.50 28.07
C ASP A 516 3.62 -35.50 28.62
N GLN A 517 4.91 -35.11 28.62
CA GLN A 517 5.97 -35.89 29.26
C GLN A 517 5.72 -36.01 30.76
N LEU A 518 5.46 -34.90 31.46
CA LEU A 518 5.15 -34.92 32.90
C LEU A 518 3.91 -35.78 33.19
N ASP A 519 2.84 -35.63 32.42
CA ASP A 519 1.61 -36.42 32.58
C ASP A 519 1.90 -37.91 32.37
N SER A 520 2.66 -38.28 31.33
CA SER A 520 3.07 -39.67 31.10
C SER A 520 3.89 -40.23 32.26
N PHE A 521 4.85 -39.45 32.78
CA PHE A 521 5.65 -39.84 33.96
C PHE A 521 4.77 -40.00 35.20
N THR A 522 3.78 -39.13 35.42
CA THR A 522 2.86 -39.28 36.56
C THR A 522 1.98 -40.51 36.44
N LEU A 523 1.49 -40.83 35.23
CA LEU A 523 0.73 -42.06 34.98
C LEU A 523 1.58 -43.31 35.24
N ASP A 524 2.83 -43.32 34.77
CA ASP A 524 3.77 -44.42 35.01
C ASP A 524 4.10 -44.59 36.50
N MET A 525 4.32 -43.49 37.22
CA MET A 525 4.53 -43.48 38.68
C MET A 525 3.30 -44.02 39.41
N ASN A 526 2.09 -43.57 39.04
CA ASN A 526 0.84 -44.03 39.64
C ASN A 526 0.58 -45.51 39.34
N ALA A 527 0.89 -45.97 38.13
CA ALA A 527 0.78 -47.38 37.75
C ALA A 527 1.78 -48.24 38.53
N ALA A 528 3.02 -47.78 38.70
CA ALA A 528 4.02 -48.45 39.53
C ALA A 528 3.58 -48.49 41.00
N TYR A 529 3.07 -47.39 41.53
CA TYR A 529 2.53 -47.30 42.88
C TYR A 529 1.34 -48.25 43.10
N ALA A 530 0.40 -48.31 42.16
CA ALA A 530 -0.73 -49.24 42.22
C ALA A 530 -0.29 -50.71 42.16
N ARG A 531 0.72 -51.05 41.33
CA ARG A 531 1.30 -52.39 41.31
C ARG A 531 1.96 -52.76 42.64
N LEU A 532 2.71 -51.83 43.23
CA LEU A 532 3.35 -52.06 44.53
C LEU A 532 2.30 -52.24 45.63
N LYS A 533 1.26 -51.40 45.66
CA LYS A 533 0.16 -51.54 46.60
C LYS A 533 -0.59 -52.86 46.42
N GLY A 534 -0.84 -53.27 45.18
CA GLY A 534 -1.43 -54.57 44.89
C GLY A 534 -0.55 -55.75 45.31
N MET A 535 0.78 -55.61 45.20
CA MET A 535 1.73 -56.61 45.74
C MET A 535 1.73 -56.64 47.26
N GLU A 536 1.69 -55.47 47.92
CA GLU A 536 1.61 -55.36 49.38
C GLU A 536 0.32 -56.02 49.90
N GLU A 537 -0.83 -55.67 49.33
CA GLU A 537 -2.12 -56.27 49.66
C GLU A 537 -2.14 -57.79 49.41
N ALA A 538 -1.52 -58.27 48.31
CA ALA A 538 -1.42 -59.70 48.02
C ALA A 538 -0.47 -60.45 48.96
N ILE A 539 0.64 -59.81 49.38
CA ILE A 539 1.56 -60.39 50.37
C ILE A 539 0.87 -60.48 51.72
N ASP A 540 0.19 -59.42 52.16
CA ASP A 540 -0.56 -59.41 53.43
C ASP A 540 -1.65 -60.49 53.45
N SER A 541 -2.42 -60.63 52.36
CA SER A 541 -3.41 -61.70 52.25
C SER A 541 -2.78 -63.10 52.28
N HIS A 542 -1.62 -63.26 51.65
CA HIS A 542 -0.89 -64.53 51.65
C HIS A 542 -0.33 -64.85 53.05
N VAL A 543 0.13 -63.86 53.81
CA VAL A 543 0.61 -64.07 55.20
C VAL A 543 -0.53 -64.57 56.09
N ILE A 544 -1.72 -63.95 56.01
CA ILE A 544 -2.90 -64.37 56.79
C ILE A 544 -3.31 -65.80 56.40
N ALA A 545 -3.37 -66.10 55.10
CA ALA A 545 -3.70 -67.44 54.62
C ALA A 545 -2.65 -68.48 55.06
N GLU A 546 -1.36 -68.14 55.05
CA GLU A 546 -0.31 -69.03 55.56
C GLU A 546 -0.40 -69.23 57.08
N GLU A 547 -0.77 -68.20 57.86
CA GLU A 547 -0.96 -68.34 59.31
C GLU A 547 -2.10 -69.32 59.63
N GLU A 548 -3.23 -69.21 58.93
CA GLU A 548 -4.35 -70.14 59.06
C GLU A 548 -3.98 -71.56 58.62
N ALA A 549 -3.24 -71.71 57.52
CA ALA A 549 -2.72 -72.99 57.06
C ALA A 549 -1.73 -73.62 58.07
N ARG A 550 -0.87 -72.81 58.71
CA ARG A 550 0.04 -73.27 59.78
C ARG A 550 -0.74 -73.79 60.98
N LYS A 551 -1.77 -73.07 61.44
CA LYS A 551 -2.65 -73.51 62.54
C LYS A 551 -3.33 -74.83 62.21
N ALA A 552 -3.92 -74.96 61.00
CA ALA A 552 -4.55 -76.18 60.53
C ALA A 552 -3.57 -77.37 60.46
N HIS A 553 -2.34 -77.12 59.98
CA HIS A 553 -1.31 -78.15 59.91
C HIS A 553 -0.84 -78.62 61.30
N GLN A 554 -0.69 -77.69 62.25
CA GLN A 554 -0.36 -78.03 63.64
C GLN A 554 -1.46 -78.87 64.30
N LEU A 555 -2.74 -78.51 64.09
CA LEU A 555 -3.88 -79.31 64.54
C LEU A 555 -3.82 -80.73 63.94
N TRP A 556 -3.54 -80.86 62.65
CA TRP A 556 -3.42 -82.18 62.02
C TRP A 556 -2.29 -83.04 62.60
N LEU A 557 -1.09 -82.46 62.78
CA LEU A 557 0.06 -83.16 63.36
C LEU A 557 -0.22 -83.62 64.80
N SER A 558 -0.87 -82.77 65.61
CA SER A 558 -1.22 -83.11 66.99
C SER A 558 -2.25 -84.25 67.07
N VAL A 559 -3.23 -84.27 66.18
CA VAL A 559 -4.25 -85.33 66.11
C VAL A 559 -3.68 -86.64 65.58
N GLU A 560 -2.78 -86.59 64.59
CA GLU A 560 -2.13 -87.81 64.09
C GLU A 560 -1.14 -88.38 65.11
N ALA A 561 -0.46 -87.54 65.88
CA ALA A 561 0.33 -87.97 67.02
C ALA A 561 -0.53 -88.68 68.07
N LEU A 562 -1.72 -88.14 68.40
CA LEU A 562 -2.69 -88.80 69.29
C LEU A 562 -3.15 -90.16 68.74
N ASN A 563 -3.49 -90.23 67.45
CA ASN A 563 -3.88 -91.46 66.77
C ASN A 563 -2.76 -92.51 66.80
N TYR A 564 -1.50 -92.09 66.63
CA TYR A 564 -0.33 -92.95 66.76
C TYR A 564 -0.22 -93.51 68.18
N THR A 565 -0.28 -92.65 69.21
CA THR A 565 -0.22 -93.08 70.62
C THR A 565 -1.34 -94.05 71.02
N LEU A 566 -2.52 -93.96 70.39
CA LEU A 566 -3.62 -94.90 70.63
C LEU A 566 -3.37 -96.28 69.99
N LYS A 567 -2.70 -96.33 68.85
CA LYS A 567 -2.43 -97.58 68.10
C LYS A 567 -1.21 -98.32 68.65
N THR A 568 -0.20 -97.61 69.12
CA THR A 568 1.04 -98.20 69.66
C THR A 568 0.95 -98.39 71.16
N ALA A 569 1.45 -99.52 71.66
CA ALA A 569 1.68 -99.72 73.09
C ALA A 569 3.19 -99.80 73.34
N ALA A 570 3.67 -99.15 74.41
CA ALA A 570 5.06 -99.28 74.88
C ALA A 570 5.44 -100.75 75.10
N LEU A 571 6.72 -101.06 74.88
CA LEU A 571 7.27 -102.40 75.03
C LEU A 571 7.15 -102.96 76.46
N ASN A 572 7.04 -102.08 77.47
CA ASN A 572 7.11 -102.42 78.89
C ASN A 572 5.78 -102.30 79.64
N ASP A 573 4.82 -101.53 79.12
CA ASP A 573 3.49 -101.35 79.72
C ASP A 573 2.39 -101.37 78.65
N PRO A 574 1.27 -102.09 78.85
CA PRO A 574 0.23 -102.25 77.84
C PRO A 574 -0.65 -101.01 77.64
N THR A 575 -0.35 -99.91 78.34
CA THR A 575 -1.17 -98.70 78.43
C THR A 575 -0.26 -97.47 78.62
N GLU A 576 -0.43 -96.44 77.78
CA GLU A 576 0.29 -95.16 77.88
C GLU A 576 -0.71 -94.03 78.18
N PRO A 577 -0.38 -93.05 79.06
CA PRO A 577 -1.28 -91.94 79.38
C PRO A 577 -1.46 -90.99 78.19
N LEU A 578 -2.70 -90.67 77.83
CA LEU A 578 -3.04 -89.80 76.69
C LEU A 578 -3.02 -88.30 77.04
N GLU A 579 -2.79 -87.95 78.31
CA GLU A 579 -2.86 -86.57 78.80
C GLU A 579 -1.94 -85.60 78.04
N GLY A 580 -0.69 -85.97 77.77
CA GLY A 580 0.27 -85.10 77.09
C GLY A 580 -0.12 -84.77 75.63
N ALA A 581 -0.63 -85.77 74.90
CA ALA A 581 -1.08 -85.56 73.52
C ALA A 581 -2.37 -84.72 73.45
N VAL A 582 -3.27 -84.87 74.43
CA VAL A 582 -4.49 -84.05 74.52
C VAL A 582 -4.20 -82.62 74.97
N GLN A 583 -3.20 -82.43 75.85
CA GLN A 583 -2.70 -81.09 76.19
C GLN A 583 -2.10 -80.40 74.97
N ALA A 584 -1.32 -81.12 74.14
CA ALA A 584 -0.79 -80.57 72.89
C ALA A 584 -1.89 -80.08 71.94
N ILE A 585 -3.03 -80.79 71.84
CA ILE A 585 -4.19 -80.37 71.04
C ILE A 585 -4.86 -79.12 71.64
N LYS A 586 -4.95 -79.04 72.97
CA LYS A 586 -5.52 -77.85 73.65
C LYS A 586 -4.64 -76.61 73.50
N GLU A 587 -3.32 -76.79 73.52
CA GLU A 587 -2.35 -75.71 73.33
C GLU A 587 -2.29 -75.26 71.86
N SER A 588 -2.36 -76.19 70.91
CA SER A 588 -2.36 -75.85 69.48
C SER A 588 -3.65 -75.15 69.04
N CYS A 589 -4.76 -75.39 69.73
CA CYS A 589 -6.10 -74.98 69.28
C CYS A 589 -6.92 -74.32 70.40
N ALA A 590 -6.41 -73.19 70.90
CA ALA A 590 -7.10 -72.34 71.87
C ALA A 590 -8.31 -71.58 71.27
N GLU A 591 -8.43 -71.50 69.95
CA GLU A 591 -9.46 -70.72 69.24
C GLU A 591 -10.63 -71.59 68.72
N ASP A 592 -10.40 -72.88 68.44
CA ASP A 592 -11.42 -73.77 67.86
C ASP A 592 -12.33 -74.39 68.93
N GLU A 593 -13.54 -73.83 69.08
CA GLU A 593 -14.57 -74.31 70.03
C GLU A 593 -14.87 -75.82 69.88
N PHE A 594 -14.86 -76.31 68.63
CA PHE A 594 -15.18 -77.70 68.32
C PHE A 594 -14.07 -78.68 68.74
N ALA A 595 -12.80 -78.33 68.53
CA ALA A 595 -11.66 -79.15 68.96
C ALA A 595 -11.57 -79.20 70.49
N GLN A 596 -11.86 -78.09 71.16
CA GLN A 596 -11.92 -78.03 72.62
C GLN A 596 -13.04 -78.87 73.20
N ALA A 597 -14.25 -78.78 72.62
CA ALA A 597 -15.38 -79.60 73.05
C ALA A 597 -15.05 -81.10 72.96
N LEU A 598 -14.42 -81.54 71.86
CA LEU A 598 -14.00 -82.94 71.69
C LEU A 598 -12.86 -83.33 72.65
N ALA A 599 -11.88 -82.45 72.91
CA ALA A 599 -10.82 -82.70 73.88
C ALA A 599 -11.36 -82.82 75.33
N THR A 600 -12.47 -82.14 75.65
CA THR A 600 -13.15 -82.28 76.96
C THR A 600 -14.07 -83.49 77.05
N ALA A 601 -14.52 -84.04 75.92
CA ALA A 601 -15.41 -85.20 75.88
C ALA A 601 -14.69 -86.55 76.14
N LEU A 602 -13.36 -86.56 76.20
CA LEU A 602 -12.57 -87.75 76.50
C LEU A 602 -12.77 -88.21 77.97
N PRO A 603 -13.03 -89.51 78.22
CA PRO A 603 -13.16 -90.02 79.59
C PRO A 603 -11.91 -89.76 80.43
N SER A 604 -12.06 -89.32 81.69
CA SER A 604 -10.92 -89.02 82.57
C SER A 604 -10.01 -90.22 82.84
N GLU A 605 -10.58 -91.43 82.82
CA GLU A 605 -9.81 -92.68 82.95
C GLU A 605 -8.84 -92.88 81.79
N SER A 606 -9.20 -92.43 80.58
CA SER A 606 -8.34 -92.51 79.40
C SER A 606 -7.16 -91.52 79.44
N LEU A 607 -7.33 -90.39 80.13
CA LEU A 607 -6.29 -89.36 80.24
C LEU A 607 -5.18 -89.80 81.20
N SER A 608 -5.54 -90.25 82.40
CA SER A 608 -4.58 -90.52 83.48
C SER A 608 -3.94 -91.91 83.39
N ARG A 609 -4.72 -92.94 83.05
CA ARG A 609 -4.24 -94.32 82.99
C ARG A 609 -3.82 -94.71 81.59
N GLY A 610 -4.52 -94.16 80.60
CA GLY A 610 -4.36 -94.52 79.21
C GLY A 610 -5.31 -95.62 78.75
N VAL A 611 -5.25 -95.92 77.46
CA VAL A 611 -6.14 -96.86 76.79
C VAL A 611 -5.35 -98.08 76.32
N TYR A 612 -5.98 -99.26 76.35
CA TYR A 612 -5.36 -100.46 75.78
C TYR A 612 -5.39 -100.42 74.26
N SER A 613 -4.26 -100.69 73.61
CA SER A 613 -4.25 -100.90 72.16
C SER A 613 -5.16 -102.09 71.77
N GLU A 614 -5.71 -102.07 70.55
CA GLU A 614 -6.52 -103.19 70.06
C GLU A 614 -5.74 -104.51 70.08
N ALA A 615 -4.43 -104.47 69.80
CA ALA A 615 -3.55 -105.64 69.88
C ALA A 615 -3.42 -106.15 71.33
N SER A 616 -3.27 -105.26 72.30
CA SER A 616 -3.23 -105.60 73.73
C SER A 616 -4.57 -106.18 74.21
N LEU A 617 -5.69 -105.62 73.78
CA LEU A 617 -7.03 -106.15 74.09
C LEU A 617 -7.27 -107.52 73.48
N ARG A 618 -6.83 -107.75 72.25
CA ARG A 618 -6.87 -109.07 71.59
C ARG A 618 -6.08 -110.10 72.39
N ALA A 619 -4.85 -109.79 72.77
CA ALA A 619 -4.01 -110.69 73.57
C ALA A 619 -4.65 -111.02 74.92
N ARG A 620 -5.18 -110.01 75.62
CA ARG A 620 -5.88 -110.19 76.90
C ARG A 620 -7.17 -111.00 76.75
N PHE A 621 -7.88 -110.83 75.63
CA PHE A 621 -9.09 -111.59 75.35
C PHE A 621 -8.81 -113.10 75.27
N TYR A 622 -7.72 -113.55 74.63
CA TYR A 622 -7.42 -114.99 74.59
C TYR A 622 -7.16 -115.58 75.98
N ALA A 623 -6.52 -114.83 76.89
CA ALA A 623 -6.35 -115.26 78.28
C ALA A 623 -7.70 -115.36 79.00
N ILE A 624 -8.56 -114.36 78.81
CA ILE A 624 -9.92 -114.33 79.38
C ILE A 624 -10.79 -115.43 78.78
N ARG A 625 -10.65 -115.73 77.48
CA ARG A 625 -11.37 -116.80 76.81
C ARG A 625 -11.09 -118.15 77.48
N GLN A 626 -9.84 -118.43 77.83
CA GLN A 626 -9.50 -119.66 78.55
C GLN A 626 -10.13 -119.71 79.95
N LEU A 627 -10.18 -118.58 80.66
CA LEU A 627 -10.81 -118.48 81.98
C LEU A 627 -12.33 -118.57 81.91
N ALA A 628 -12.97 -117.82 81.00
CA ALA A 628 -14.39 -117.86 80.75
C ALA A 628 -14.86 -119.26 80.33
N ARG A 629 -14.06 -119.97 79.54
CA ARG A 629 -14.30 -121.36 79.15
C ARG A 629 -14.35 -122.31 80.35
N ARG A 630 -13.41 -122.18 81.29
CA ARG A 630 -13.40 -122.99 82.54
C ARG A 630 -14.63 -122.76 83.41
N VAL A 631 -15.28 -121.62 83.25
CA VAL A 631 -16.40 -121.14 84.08
C VAL A 631 -17.73 -121.13 83.31
N ALA A 632 -17.75 -121.67 82.09
CA ALA A 632 -18.85 -121.58 81.14
C ALA A 632 -20.17 -122.21 81.61
N LEU A 633 -20.14 -123.32 82.36
CA LEU A 633 -21.33 -124.04 82.84
C LEU A 633 -21.99 -123.40 84.08
N ILE A 634 -21.47 -122.26 84.56
CA ILE A 634 -21.91 -121.63 85.81
C ILE A 634 -22.89 -120.50 85.52
N ASP A 635 -24.18 -120.78 85.75
CA ASP A 635 -25.25 -119.78 85.72
C ASP A 635 -25.37 -119.02 87.04
N GLU A 636 -25.97 -117.82 87.01
CA GLU A 636 -26.06 -116.88 88.14
C GLU A 636 -26.72 -117.45 89.42
N THR A 637 -27.44 -118.56 89.32
CA THR A 637 -28.17 -119.20 90.43
C THR A 637 -27.42 -120.38 91.07
N ARG A 638 -26.34 -120.89 90.46
CA ARG A 638 -25.65 -122.12 90.89
C ARG A 638 -24.19 -121.86 91.24
N ASN A 639 -23.89 -121.65 92.53
CA ASN A 639 -22.55 -121.31 93.03
C ASN A 639 -21.89 -122.42 93.88
N SER A 640 -22.01 -123.69 93.51
CA SER A 640 -21.40 -124.80 94.28
C SER A 640 -20.00 -125.17 93.78
N LEU A 641 -19.06 -125.44 94.69
CA LEU A 641 -17.67 -125.82 94.36
C LEU A 641 -17.57 -127.06 93.46
N TYR A 642 -18.51 -128.01 93.60
CA TYR A 642 -18.59 -129.18 92.73
C TYR A 642 -18.93 -128.80 91.27
N GLN A 643 -19.75 -127.77 91.05
CA GLN A 643 -20.06 -127.27 89.71
C GLN A 643 -18.84 -126.64 89.03
N TYR A 644 -18.00 -125.92 89.80
CA TYR A 644 -16.71 -125.41 89.29
C TYR A 644 -15.77 -126.54 88.85
N PHE A 645 -15.75 -127.66 89.58
CA PHE A 645 -14.97 -128.82 89.17
C PHE A 645 -15.51 -129.45 87.87
N LEU A 646 -16.84 -129.57 87.74
CA LEU A 646 -17.46 -130.08 86.52
C LEU A 646 -17.28 -129.14 85.32
N SER A 647 -17.41 -127.83 85.51
CA SER A 647 -17.19 -126.84 84.44
C SER A 647 -15.73 -126.86 83.97
N TYR A 648 -14.79 -127.07 84.90
CA TYR A 648 -13.38 -127.24 84.57
C TYR A 648 -13.15 -128.51 83.74
N LEU A 649 -13.68 -129.67 84.17
CA LEU A 649 -13.58 -130.91 83.40
C LEU A 649 -14.23 -130.80 82.02
N GLN A 650 -15.44 -130.21 81.93
CA GLN A 650 -16.13 -129.99 80.68
C GLN A 650 -15.32 -129.09 79.73
N ALA A 651 -14.76 -127.99 80.24
CA ALA A 651 -13.92 -127.08 79.46
C ALA A 651 -12.69 -127.78 78.90
N THR A 652 -12.10 -128.73 79.64
CA THR A 652 -10.95 -129.51 79.18
C THR A 652 -11.31 -130.61 78.19
N LEU A 653 -12.50 -131.24 78.30
CA LEU A 653 -12.93 -132.36 77.46
C LEU A 653 -13.62 -131.94 76.17
N LEU A 654 -14.34 -130.81 76.17
CA LEU A 654 -15.04 -130.31 74.97
C LEU A 654 -14.05 -129.61 74.04
N PHE A 655 -13.68 -130.25 72.94
CA PHE A 655 -12.90 -129.61 71.87
C PHE A 655 -13.77 -128.65 71.06
N GLU A 656 -13.62 -127.35 71.33
CA GLU A 656 -14.25 -126.27 70.57
C GLU A 656 -13.43 -125.91 69.32
N LYS A 657 -14.09 -125.52 68.23
CA LYS A 657 -13.41 -124.93 67.08
C LYS A 657 -12.86 -123.56 67.49
N ALA A 658 -11.57 -123.33 67.23
CA ALA A 658 -10.90 -122.10 67.66
C ALA A 658 -11.59 -120.83 67.14
N GLN A 659 -12.18 -120.86 65.94
CA GLN A 659 -12.83 -119.73 65.31
C GLN A 659 -14.07 -120.21 64.53
N GLU A 660 -15.14 -119.44 64.61
CA GLU A 660 -16.34 -119.61 63.80
C GLU A 660 -16.86 -118.21 63.41
N ALA A 661 -17.35 -118.05 62.19
CA ALA A 661 -17.91 -116.78 61.75
C ALA A 661 -19.31 -116.59 62.38
N PRO A 662 -19.61 -115.43 62.97
CA PRO A 662 -20.95 -115.18 63.50
C PRO A 662 -21.99 -115.15 62.37
N PRO A 663 -23.13 -115.87 62.49
CA PRO A 663 -24.22 -115.79 61.53
C PRO A 663 -24.90 -114.41 61.57
N ALA A 664 -25.42 -113.94 60.42
CA ALA A 664 -25.98 -112.59 60.28
C ALA A 664 -27.23 -112.30 61.14
N LYS A 665 -27.88 -113.32 61.73
CA LYS A 665 -28.99 -113.20 62.69
C LYS A 665 -28.81 -114.25 63.79
N LEU A 666 -28.74 -113.82 65.05
CA LEU A 666 -28.56 -114.68 66.22
C LEU A 666 -29.93 -115.03 66.84
N SER A 667 -30.25 -116.32 67.02
CA SER A 667 -31.45 -116.83 67.71
C SER A 667 -31.14 -117.15 69.18
N ALA A 668 -32.09 -116.89 70.09
CA ALA A 668 -31.88 -117.01 71.55
C ALA A 668 -31.62 -118.44 72.05
N GLU A 669 -32.00 -119.46 71.28
CA GLU A 669 -31.94 -120.88 71.65
C GLU A 669 -30.57 -121.52 71.37
N ASP A 670 -29.75 -120.90 70.51
CA ASP A 670 -28.40 -121.39 70.13
C ASP A 670 -27.24 -120.66 70.85
N LEU A 671 -27.56 -119.80 71.83
CA LEU A 671 -26.57 -119.00 72.59
C LEU A 671 -25.84 -119.85 73.64
N ASP A 672 -24.98 -120.73 73.16
CA ASP A 672 -24.00 -121.39 74.01
C ASP A 672 -22.80 -120.46 74.28
N THR A 673 -22.32 -120.46 75.52
CA THR A 673 -21.19 -119.64 75.98
C THR A 673 -19.92 -119.87 75.16
N PHE A 674 -19.68 -121.12 74.73
CA PHE A 674 -18.55 -121.49 73.89
C PHE A 674 -18.65 -120.86 72.48
N LYS A 675 -19.83 -120.90 71.83
CA LYS A 675 -20.05 -120.27 70.52
C LYS A 675 -19.90 -118.74 70.57
N LEU A 676 -20.36 -118.10 71.64
CA LEU A 676 -20.18 -116.65 71.82
C LEU A 676 -18.69 -116.26 71.94
N LEU A 677 -17.89 -117.08 72.62
CA LEU A 677 -16.45 -116.86 72.74
C LEU A 677 -15.70 -117.10 71.41
N SER A 678 -16.14 -118.04 70.57
CA SER A 678 -15.57 -118.25 69.24
C SER A 678 -15.91 -117.11 68.28
N TYR A 679 -17.14 -116.60 68.29
CA TYR A 679 -17.56 -115.44 67.49
C TYR A 679 -16.86 -114.14 67.92
N ALA A 680 -16.69 -113.94 69.23
CA ALA A 680 -15.92 -112.82 69.76
C ALA A 680 -14.45 -112.89 69.35
N ALA A 681 -13.84 -114.08 69.34
CA ALA A 681 -12.47 -114.24 68.86
C ALA A 681 -12.33 -113.92 67.36
N TYR A 682 -13.28 -114.37 66.54
CA TYR A 682 -13.31 -114.08 65.11
C TYR A 682 -13.41 -112.57 64.83
N SER A 683 -14.34 -111.87 65.48
CA SER A 683 -14.52 -110.42 65.33
C SER A 683 -13.29 -109.61 65.79
N LEU A 684 -12.60 -110.06 66.83
CA LEU A 684 -11.36 -109.44 67.28
C LEU A 684 -10.22 -109.57 66.26
N GLU A 685 -10.05 -110.73 65.63
CA GLU A 685 -9.03 -110.94 64.59
C GLU A 685 -9.28 -110.08 63.35
N HIS A 686 -10.55 -109.85 63.00
CA HIS A 686 -10.94 -108.98 61.89
C HIS A 686 -10.90 -107.48 62.19
N GLY A 687 -10.58 -107.09 63.42
CA GLY A 687 -10.46 -105.68 63.79
C GLY A 687 -11.74 -105.03 64.34
N ASP A 688 -12.84 -105.78 64.40
CA ASP A 688 -14.14 -105.28 64.80
C ASP A 688 -14.34 -105.41 66.32
N LEU A 689 -13.65 -104.54 67.07
CA LEU A 689 -13.74 -104.49 68.52
C LEU A 689 -15.17 -104.20 69.02
N GLU A 690 -15.95 -103.41 68.29
CA GLU A 690 -17.35 -103.10 68.63
C GLU A 690 -18.25 -104.33 68.62
N LEU A 691 -18.12 -105.16 67.58
CA LEU A 691 -18.90 -106.39 67.45
C LEU A 691 -18.46 -107.40 68.51
N ALA A 692 -17.15 -107.50 68.75
CA ALA A 692 -16.60 -108.35 69.81
C ALA A 692 -17.13 -107.96 71.19
N ALA A 693 -17.10 -106.67 71.55
CA ALA A 693 -17.61 -106.19 72.83
C ALA A 693 -19.12 -106.45 72.99
N LYS A 694 -19.91 -106.33 71.91
CA LYS A 694 -21.34 -106.68 71.91
C LYS A 694 -21.57 -108.16 72.19
N LEU A 695 -20.81 -109.05 71.55
CA LEU A 695 -20.93 -110.51 71.73
C LEU A 695 -20.50 -110.96 73.13
N VAL A 696 -19.39 -110.41 73.66
CA VAL A 696 -18.91 -110.73 75.01
C VAL A 696 -19.86 -110.21 76.09
N ASN A 697 -20.56 -109.09 75.85
CA ASN A 697 -21.59 -108.59 76.76
C ASN A 697 -22.84 -109.50 76.84
N GLN A 698 -23.06 -110.35 75.84
CA GLN A 698 -24.17 -111.33 75.83
C GLN A 698 -23.88 -112.58 76.66
N LEU A 699 -22.64 -112.78 77.13
CA LEU A 699 -22.31 -113.86 78.06
C LEU A 699 -23.14 -113.76 79.34
N LYS A 700 -23.47 -114.91 79.95
CA LYS A 700 -24.29 -115.00 81.17
C LYS A 700 -23.51 -115.65 82.31
N GLY A 701 -23.92 -115.40 83.54
CA GLY A 701 -23.32 -116.04 84.71
C GLY A 701 -21.92 -115.54 85.05
N GLU A 702 -21.12 -116.43 85.62
CA GLU A 702 -19.75 -116.12 86.07
C GLU A 702 -18.80 -115.84 84.89
N SER A 703 -19.06 -116.42 83.70
CA SER A 703 -18.29 -116.12 82.49
C SER A 703 -18.33 -114.62 82.11
N ARG A 704 -19.48 -113.97 82.32
CA ARG A 704 -19.65 -112.53 82.11
C ARG A 704 -18.88 -111.70 83.13
N ARG A 705 -18.83 -112.15 84.38
CA ARG A 705 -18.11 -111.46 85.47
C ARG A 705 -16.60 -111.45 85.19
N VAL A 706 -16.04 -112.57 84.75
CA VAL A 706 -14.63 -112.66 84.32
C VAL A 706 -14.35 -111.75 83.12
N ALA A 707 -15.29 -111.67 82.18
CA ALA A 707 -15.15 -110.80 81.01
C ALA A 707 -15.48 -109.32 81.29
N GLN A 708 -16.03 -108.98 82.46
CA GLN A 708 -16.52 -107.64 82.77
C GLN A 708 -15.39 -106.60 82.76
N ASP A 709 -14.22 -106.97 83.29
CA ASP A 709 -13.07 -106.07 83.30
C ASP A 709 -12.60 -105.79 81.87
N TRP A 710 -12.55 -106.81 81.02
CA TRP A 710 -12.21 -106.61 79.60
C TRP A 710 -13.27 -105.81 78.86
N LEU A 711 -14.57 -105.99 79.17
CA LEU A 711 -15.64 -105.19 78.59
C LEU A 711 -15.56 -103.72 78.99
N LYS A 712 -15.20 -103.41 80.24
CA LYS A 712 -14.98 -102.02 80.68
C LYS A 712 -13.85 -101.38 79.90
N GLU A 713 -12.72 -102.06 79.79
CA GLU A 713 -11.58 -101.58 79.01
C GLU A 713 -11.94 -101.43 77.53
N ALA A 714 -12.60 -102.43 76.93
CA ALA A 714 -13.03 -102.36 75.53
C ALA A 714 -13.99 -101.18 75.27
N ARG A 715 -14.92 -100.87 76.19
CA ARG A 715 -15.78 -99.68 76.06
C ARG A 715 -14.99 -98.38 76.12
N LEU A 716 -14.10 -98.23 77.11
CA LEU A 716 -13.23 -97.05 77.21
C LEU A 716 -12.44 -96.84 75.92
N THR A 717 -11.90 -97.91 75.35
CA THR A 717 -11.11 -97.84 74.11
C THR A 717 -11.94 -97.44 72.89
N LEU A 718 -13.22 -97.86 72.83
CA LEU A 718 -14.14 -97.50 71.76
C LEU A 718 -14.61 -96.05 71.87
N GLU A 719 -14.94 -95.59 73.08
CA GLU A 719 -15.30 -94.19 73.34
C GLU A 719 -14.16 -93.25 72.93
N THR A 720 -12.93 -93.58 73.31
CA THR A 720 -11.76 -92.78 72.94
C THR A 720 -11.47 -92.83 71.44
N LYS A 721 -11.60 -93.99 70.81
CA LYS A 721 -11.40 -94.14 69.36
C LYS A 721 -12.43 -93.35 68.56
N GLN A 722 -13.67 -93.27 69.04
CA GLN A 722 -14.72 -92.48 68.41
C GLN A 722 -14.42 -90.98 68.48
N VAL A 723 -13.97 -90.46 69.62
CA VAL A 723 -13.59 -89.05 69.75
C VAL A 723 -12.38 -88.72 68.88
N VAL A 724 -11.35 -89.57 68.87
CA VAL A 724 -10.15 -89.39 68.04
C VAL A 724 -10.48 -89.44 66.54
N SER A 725 -11.37 -90.32 66.11
CA SER A 725 -11.76 -90.40 64.70
C SER A 725 -12.52 -89.14 64.25
N LEU A 726 -13.39 -88.58 65.09
CA LEU A 726 -14.05 -87.29 64.84
C LEU A 726 -13.06 -86.14 64.78
N LEU A 727 -12.08 -86.08 65.69
CA LEU A 727 -11.00 -85.09 65.65
C LEU A 727 -10.16 -85.22 64.37
N SER A 728 -9.85 -86.45 63.93
CA SER A 728 -9.10 -86.68 62.70
C SER A 728 -9.87 -86.27 61.44
N ALA A 729 -11.19 -86.54 61.40
CA ALA A 729 -12.05 -86.11 60.30
C ALA A 729 -12.14 -84.58 60.23
N TYR A 730 -12.26 -83.92 61.38
CA TYR A 730 -12.24 -82.46 61.48
C TYR A 730 -10.89 -81.86 61.06
N ALA A 731 -9.78 -82.41 61.55
CA ALA A 731 -8.43 -81.98 61.18
C ALA A 731 -8.19 -82.02 59.67
N ASN A 732 -8.61 -83.11 59.02
CA ASN A 732 -8.49 -83.26 57.58
C ASN A 732 -9.39 -82.27 56.82
N ALA A 733 -10.60 -81.98 57.33
CA ALA A 733 -11.51 -81.02 56.71
C ALA A 733 -10.98 -79.57 56.82
N VAL A 734 -10.46 -79.19 57.98
CA VAL A 734 -9.85 -77.87 58.20
C VAL A 734 -8.60 -77.71 57.34
N GLY A 735 -7.74 -78.74 57.30
CA GLY A 735 -6.55 -78.74 56.42
C GLY A 735 -6.91 -78.53 54.95
N LEU A 736 -7.91 -79.25 54.42
CA LEU A 736 -8.36 -79.08 53.04
C LEU A 736 -9.00 -77.70 52.79
N GLY A 737 -9.76 -77.17 53.76
CA GLY A 737 -10.39 -75.85 53.67
C GLY A 737 -9.37 -74.72 53.49
N THR A 738 -8.23 -74.80 54.17
CA THR A 738 -7.16 -73.77 54.09
C THR A 738 -6.37 -73.80 52.76
N THR A 739 -6.36 -74.93 52.04
CA THR A 739 -5.61 -75.05 50.77
C THR A 739 -6.39 -74.58 49.54
N MET A 740 -7.69 -74.32 49.67
CA MET A 740 -8.59 -73.98 48.56
C MET A 740 -8.92 -72.48 48.48
N VAL A 741 -8.25 -71.65 49.29
CA VAL A 741 -8.35 -70.19 49.18
C VAL A 741 -7.25 -69.72 48.22
N PRO A 742 -7.60 -69.20 47.02
CA PRO A 742 -6.61 -68.63 46.09
C PRO A 742 -6.06 -67.29 46.57
#